data_AF-Q583C8-F1
#
_entry.id   AF-Q583C8-F1
#
_cell.length_a   1.000
_cell.length_b   1.000
_cell.length_c   1.000
_cell.angle_alpha   90.00
_cell.angle_beta   90.00
_cell.angle_gamma   90.00
#
_symmetry.space_group_name_H-M   'P 1'
#
loop_
_entity.id
_entity.type
_entity.pdbx_description
1 polymer ?
#
loop_
_entity_poly.entity_id
_entity_poly.type
_entity_poly.pdbx_seq_one_letter_code
_entity_poly.pdbx_strand_id
1 'polypeptide(L)'
;MVTFMRELYVRDGAVTYLVFSLLLQVLTASSLANDKIQVKVYNMLYSNKISAKIYDPIIAGFNASITNGNPPSGANVEVVYVPPMDDSKYADYLGKHMTTNDGKELPVILGPVGDKNTLGLLKYFKEKNVTSFSPFTGSSKVRSWNPNLYFLTASPAAEMLALLRYAITQLRLHRLGFMYLKDVSYGDDEYKLAVELTTRMDRKLCGVFALKSQIGKESDDSSFSAEWNKFANARPQGVIVFGSPIPDTKKFLMKSLEDERTKGGYLLIPSTLQYVIKNKWAKELGRDRFVPDKIIITGTNPLAKDDGYDAIKRFKDDMAKYLKLNRNNFSKDNWNVNLNVDESNFTEQDTEAELMVDGWIAGEVLKQALSCREWLTSRDAFITSLYNQRRYVIDDIVVGDFGGECRGMAGERGASCLCNQGGNVVYMKKMGKDLRLYPMKEGVLALTSSRCYRDLSQLYAPLSGIMFKLTDDPKALRTAEAIYDGAFYVVGKGQLGHSDRFFLHWLSSKSHDTSTALYDEVEKRVVTAVFGVVDDSLLSTKGMAFIDPITLTPQLSNPRRNVIHLSPTLEQQLFVIVEHIIQNGAGKMHAIVRSGDTRGVRKVLQKTLKYFNASLSSFVASGEGSTLRDKLPTAGEVLVAGLISDDIPIILSHLGKHHNVRIFVPFFDVALLYDELVSAFRDKPFADRLLFATNLPHWGDKNTKSDMVREFHRVVRDESKWKPLSLLGYVAARAMINVLQRMGHVTPEELVDAIFSQSVITVDDMRYGPFDDKCTKKSLFGKKQCAVNYGATHISVWSMSRVLNPSVSPVVTHVTPSMKYGDTEGFRLKRGHIAAIAVSCVVVLALFVTVLVLVIRSSRRNARDNNNAPKEPTDPVTLIFTDIESSTAQWAAHPEQMPDLVATHHRLIRSLITRYECYEVKTVGDSFMIACKSPFAAAQLACDLQRDFLNHDWKTTELDESYREFERKRAEDDSDYTPPTASLDPEVYRQLWNGLRVRVGIHTGLCDIRHDEVTKGYDYYGRTSNMAARTESVGNGGQVLMTRSTYLSLSGEEREQLNVTPLGDVPLRGVPKPVEMYQLNAVPGRTFAALRLDREAEEEEDNVTGSITSESGSFAHGLNATAQQVAGCIDALLGTFPATQRQKMLATFCERWRVKKPPGMDAWNEASCRCVTRRIAAKVGCVMDFGTRNTSGSGGSFERGGSLFSPRGAAAVTLSSSSSSSCVEGRCGTVQLIEQENVSAAS
;
A
#
# COMPACT_ATOMS: atom_id res chain seq x y z
N MET A 1 -37.72 -28.57 -6.05
CA MET A 1 -37.88 -29.80 -5.24
C MET A 1 -38.43 -30.97 -6.05
N VAL A 2 -39.56 -30.82 -6.77
CA VAL A 2 -40.16 -31.89 -7.61
C VAL A 2 -39.20 -32.45 -8.67
N THR A 3 -38.39 -31.60 -9.32
CA THR A 3 -37.38 -32.04 -10.31
C THR A 3 -36.23 -32.82 -9.67
N PHE A 4 -35.78 -32.38 -8.48
CA PHE A 4 -34.73 -33.03 -7.70
C PHE A 4 -35.18 -34.40 -7.17
N MET A 5 -36.47 -34.55 -6.87
CA MET A 5 -37.07 -35.82 -6.45
C MET A 5 -37.19 -36.84 -7.59
N ARG A 6 -37.28 -36.40 -8.85
CA ARG A 6 -37.44 -37.30 -10.00
C ARG A 6 -36.13 -37.98 -10.39
N GLU A 7 -34.99 -37.30 -10.21
CA GLU A 7 -33.67 -37.89 -10.53
C GLU A 7 -33.23 -38.95 -9.52
N LEU A 8 -33.68 -38.86 -8.26
CA LEU A 8 -33.36 -39.85 -7.23
C LEU A 8 -34.19 -41.14 -7.31
N TYR A 9 -35.31 -41.15 -8.04
CA TYR A 9 -36.19 -42.34 -8.08
C TYR A 9 -35.63 -43.50 -8.94
N VAL A 10 -34.52 -43.29 -9.67
CA VAL A 10 -34.02 -44.28 -10.64
C VAL A 10 -32.81 -45.09 -10.13
N ARG A 11 -32.26 -44.80 -8.95
CA ARG A 11 -31.14 -45.58 -8.40
C ARG A 11 -31.35 -45.94 -6.94
N ASP A 12 -31.64 -47.22 -6.72
CA ASP A 12 -31.52 -47.95 -5.46
C ASP A 12 -32.40 -47.47 -4.30
N GLY A 13 -33.56 -48.13 -4.18
CA GLY A 13 -34.56 -47.92 -3.11
C GLY A 13 -34.09 -48.17 -1.67
N ALA A 14 -32.81 -48.47 -1.44
CA ALA A 14 -32.25 -48.60 -0.09
C ALA A 14 -31.73 -47.26 0.48
N VAL A 15 -31.24 -46.34 -0.36
CA VAL A 15 -30.66 -45.08 0.11
C VAL A 15 -31.76 -44.07 0.48
N THR A 16 -32.91 -44.12 -0.20
CA THR A 16 -34.07 -43.27 0.10
C THR A 16 -34.63 -43.54 1.48
N TYR A 17 -34.69 -44.79 1.96
CA TYR A 17 -35.19 -45.09 3.31
C TYR A 17 -34.27 -44.58 4.43
N LEU A 18 -32.95 -44.63 4.23
CA LEU A 18 -32.01 -44.14 5.26
C LEU A 18 -32.02 -42.62 5.34
N VAL A 19 -32.07 -41.94 4.19
CA VAL A 19 -32.18 -40.47 4.13
C VAL A 19 -33.54 -40.01 4.64
N PHE A 20 -34.64 -40.71 4.32
CA PHE A 20 -35.95 -40.41 4.92
C PHE A 20 -35.94 -40.67 6.42
N SER A 21 -35.31 -41.73 6.92
CA SER A 21 -35.25 -41.99 8.37
C SER A 21 -34.41 -40.93 9.10
N LEU A 22 -33.31 -40.46 8.50
CA LEU A 22 -32.51 -39.35 9.04
C LEU A 22 -33.26 -38.02 8.97
N LEU A 23 -33.93 -37.71 7.85
CA LEU A 23 -34.77 -36.50 7.75
C LEU A 23 -36.01 -36.58 8.66
N LEU A 24 -36.60 -37.77 8.83
CA LEU A 24 -37.72 -37.97 9.73
C LEU A 24 -37.26 -37.96 11.18
N GLN A 25 -36.04 -38.39 11.52
CA GLN A 25 -35.46 -38.19 12.86
C GLN A 25 -35.11 -36.72 13.11
N VAL A 26 -34.67 -35.97 12.09
CA VAL A 26 -34.50 -34.52 12.20
C VAL A 26 -35.86 -33.82 12.33
N LEU A 27 -36.92 -34.34 11.71
CA LEU A 27 -38.28 -33.82 11.85
C LEU A 27 -38.98 -34.29 13.15
N THR A 28 -38.73 -35.49 13.67
CA THR A 28 -39.35 -36.00 14.91
C THR A 28 -38.59 -35.61 16.16
N ALA A 29 -37.30 -35.24 16.07
CA ALA A 29 -36.61 -34.54 17.15
C ALA A 29 -37.28 -33.19 17.50
N SER A 30 -38.18 -32.67 16.66
CA SER A 30 -38.98 -31.48 16.98
C SER A 30 -40.17 -31.72 17.92
N SER A 31 -40.46 -32.97 18.32
CA SER A 31 -41.51 -33.26 19.32
C SER A 31 -41.01 -33.37 20.76
N LEU A 32 -39.72 -33.15 21.01
CA LEU A 32 -39.16 -33.06 22.36
C LEU A 32 -39.38 -31.65 22.93
N ALA A 33 -40.28 -31.59 23.92
CA ALA A 33 -40.58 -30.45 24.78
C ALA A 33 -41.08 -29.17 24.08
N ASN A 34 -42.40 -28.98 24.17
CA ASN A 34 -43.17 -27.80 23.80
C ASN A 34 -42.87 -26.57 24.70
N ASP A 35 -41.71 -26.53 25.37
CA ASP A 35 -41.33 -25.46 26.28
C ASP A 35 -40.86 -24.27 25.44
N LYS A 36 -41.79 -23.35 25.18
CA LYS A 36 -41.48 -22.06 24.54
C LYS A 36 -40.47 -21.33 25.41
N ILE A 37 -39.26 -21.11 24.87
CA ILE A 37 -38.25 -20.28 25.51
C ILE A 37 -38.78 -18.84 25.59
N GLN A 38 -38.84 -18.30 26.81
CA GLN A 38 -39.29 -16.94 27.06
C GLN A 38 -38.10 -15.99 27.02
N VAL A 39 -38.08 -15.04 26.09
CA VAL A 39 -37.05 -14.01 25.99
C VAL A 39 -37.64 -12.72 26.56
N LYS A 40 -37.14 -12.27 27.71
CA LYS A 40 -37.60 -11.02 28.34
C LYS A 40 -36.64 -9.88 28.01
N VAL A 41 -37.12 -8.92 27.23
CA VAL A 41 -36.38 -7.71 26.89
C VAL A 41 -36.71 -6.62 27.91
N TYR A 42 -35.82 -6.40 28.88
CA TYR A 42 -35.96 -5.33 29.85
C TYR A 42 -35.60 -3.99 29.21
N ASN A 43 -36.62 -3.18 28.93
CA ASN A 43 -36.46 -1.86 28.35
C ASN A 43 -35.94 -0.88 29.41
N MET A 44 -34.69 -0.46 29.26
CA MET A 44 -33.99 0.47 30.14
C MET A 44 -33.56 1.74 29.40
N LEU A 45 -34.29 2.12 28.36
CA LEU A 45 -33.99 3.33 27.61
C LEU A 45 -34.47 4.60 28.31
N TYR A 46 -35.40 4.49 29.26
CA TYR A 46 -35.79 5.62 30.10
C TYR A 46 -34.56 6.24 30.78
N SER A 47 -34.54 7.56 30.89
CA SER A 47 -33.61 8.26 31.77
C SER A 47 -34.23 9.56 32.21
N ASN A 48 -34.04 9.91 33.49
CA ASN A 48 -34.46 11.21 34.02
C ASN A 48 -33.54 12.36 33.58
N LYS A 49 -32.38 12.06 32.97
CA LYS A 49 -31.40 13.04 32.47
C LYS A 49 -31.54 13.31 30.97
N ILE A 50 -32.25 12.45 30.24
CA ILE A 50 -32.36 12.49 28.79
C ILE A 50 -33.83 12.63 28.42
N SER A 51 -34.12 13.40 27.37
CA SER A 51 -35.51 13.63 26.97
C SER A 51 -36.16 12.38 26.39
N ALA A 52 -37.43 12.16 26.73
CA ALA A 52 -38.26 11.10 26.15
C ALA A 52 -38.32 11.12 24.63
N LYS A 53 -38.17 12.30 24.01
CA LYS A 53 -38.09 12.41 22.56
C LYS A 53 -36.88 11.71 21.91
N ILE A 54 -35.88 11.27 22.70
CA ILE A 54 -34.80 10.40 22.21
C ILE A 54 -35.22 8.94 22.34
N TYR A 55 -35.63 8.50 23.52
CA TYR A 55 -35.85 7.07 23.77
C TYR A 55 -37.21 6.57 23.29
N ASP A 56 -38.27 7.38 23.34
CA ASP A 56 -39.61 6.96 22.88
C ASP A 56 -39.57 6.51 21.42
N PRO A 57 -38.98 7.25 20.46
CA PRO A 57 -38.87 6.77 19.09
C PRO A 57 -38.11 5.45 18.94
N ILE A 58 -37.01 5.27 19.67
CA ILE A 58 -36.24 4.02 19.68
C ILE A 58 -37.12 2.86 20.18
N ILE A 59 -37.85 3.07 21.28
CA ILE A 59 -38.76 2.06 21.84
C ILE A 59 -39.86 1.72 20.82
N ALA A 60 -40.43 2.73 20.17
CA ALA A 60 -41.49 2.54 19.20
C ALA A 60 -41.05 1.72 17.98
N GLY A 61 -39.88 2.06 17.42
CA GLY A 61 -39.29 1.32 16.31
C GLY A 61 -38.98 -0.13 16.69
N PHE A 62 -38.39 -0.33 17.87
CA PHE A 62 -38.10 -1.68 18.39
C PHE A 62 -39.38 -2.51 18.51
N ASN A 63 -40.43 -1.94 19.10
CA ASN A 63 -41.73 -2.60 19.23
C ASN A 63 -42.38 -2.88 17.87
N ALA A 64 -42.29 -1.95 16.92
CA ALA A 64 -42.82 -2.15 15.57
C ALA A 64 -42.19 -3.37 14.89
N SER A 65 -40.87 -3.56 15.07
CA SER A 65 -40.20 -4.78 14.61
C SER A 65 -40.65 -6.02 15.38
N ILE A 66 -40.62 -6.01 16.72
CA ILE A 66 -40.88 -7.22 17.54
C ILE A 66 -42.34 -7.69 17.45
N THR A 67 -43.29 -6.77 17.31
CA THR A 67 -44.71 -7.12 17.17
C THR A 67 -45.08 -7.64 15.79
N ASN A 68 -44.26 -7.37 14.76
CA ASN A 68 -44.52 -7.86 13.41
C ASN A 68 -43.73 -9.16 13.11
N GLY A 69 -44.45 -10.27 13.17
CA GLY A 69 -43.93 -11.61 12.91
C GLY A 69 -43.22 -12.24 14.11
N ASN A 70 -43.27 -13.57 14.20
CA ASN A 70 -42.58 -14.31 15.26
C ASN A 70 -41.13 -14.65 14.86
N PRO A 71 -40.21 -14.76 15.83
CA PRO A 71 -38.87 -15.29 15.56
C PRO A 71 -38.93 -16.70 14.95
N PRO A 72 -38.01 -17.07 14.05
CA PRO A 72 -38.03 -18.38 13.39
C PRO A 72 -37.96 -19.57 14.36
N SER A 73 -37.30 -19.41 15.50
CA SER A 73 -37.15 -20.46 16.53
C SER A 73 -38.43 -20.78 17.31
N GLY A 74 -39.46 -19.92 17.18
CA GLY A 74 -40.65 -19.94 18.02
C GLY A 74 -40.44 -19.37 19.43
N ALA A 75 -39.31 -18.72 19.69
CA ALA A 75 -39.07 -18.00 20.95
C ALA A 75 -40.16 -16.94 21.19
N ASN A 76 -40.69 -16.89 22.42
CA ASN A 76 -41.67 -15.89 22.78
C ASN A 76 -40.95 -14.65 23.33
N VAL A 77 -40.98 -13.54 22.60
CA VAL A 77 -40.32 -12.29 23.00
C VAL A 77 -41.32 -11.42 23.74
N GLU A 78 -41.04 -11.17 25.01
CA GLU A 78 -41.80 -10.28 25.87
C GLU A 78 -40.96 -9.04 26.19
N VAL A 79 -41.48 -7.85 25.87
CA VAL A 79 -40.83 -6.60 26.26
C VAL A 79 -41.31 -6.19 27.65
N VAL A 80 -40.40 -6.23 28.61
CA VAL A 80 -40.64 -5.82 30.00
C VAL A 80 -40.29 -4.34 30.14
N TYR A 81 -41.29 -3.51 30.39
CA TYR A 81 -41.11 -2.08 30.60
C TYR A 81 -40.65 -1.81 32.03
N VAL A 82 -39.40 -1.36 32.19
CA VAL A 82 -38.87 -0.99 33.51
C VAL A 82 -39.44 0.38 33.91
N PRO A 83 -40.04 0.52 35.10
CA PRO A 83 -40.62 1.78 35.55
C PRO A 83 -39.60 2.94 35.54
N PRO A 84 -40.04 4.17 35.23
CA PRO A 84 -39.27 5.39 35.41
C PRO A 84 -38.66 5.49 36.81
N MET A 85 -37.34 5.44 36.90
CA MET A 85 -36.60 5.60 38.16
C MET A 85 -35.29 6.35 37.94
N ASP A 86 -34.62 6.70 39.04
CA ASP A 86 -33.25 7.21 38.93
C ASP A 86 -32.35 6.14 38.33
N ASP A 87 -31.51 6.53 37.36
CA ASP A 87 -30.64 5.62 36.62
C ASP A 87 -29.75 4.79 37.58
N SER A 88 -29.43 5.34 38.77
CA SER A 88 -28.67 4.67 39.83
C SER A 88 -29.37 3.43 40.42
N LYS A 89 -30.70 3.35 40.31
CA LYS A 89 -31.54 2.28 40.88
C LYS A 89 -31.81 1.14 39.92
N TYR A 90 -31.32 1.22 38.69
CA TYR A 90 -31.58 0.22 37.67
C TYR A 90 -31.02 -1.17 38.04
N ALA A 91 -29.80 -1.22 38.59
CA ALA A 91 -29.19 -2.46 39.05
C ALA A 91 -30.05 -3.13 40.14
N ASP A 92 -30.57 -2.34 41.09
CA ASP A 92 -31.44 -2.82 42.17
C ASP A 92 -32.78 -3.33 41.63
N TYR A 93 -33.39 -2.62 40.67
CA TYR A 93 -34.64 -3.05 40.04
C TYR A 93 -34.47 -4.38 39.32
N LEU A 94 -33.46 -4.49 38.46
CA LEU A 94 -33.16 -5.73 37.76
C LEU A 94 -32.85 -6.84 38.77
N GLY A 95 -32.13 -6.55 39.86
CA GLY A 95 -31.83 -7.53 40.91
C GLY A 95 -33.07 -8.12 41.56
N LYS A 96 -34.18 -7.37 41.61
CA LYS A 96 -35.45 -7.79 42.21
C LYS A 96 -36.42 -8.45 41.21
N HIS A 97 -36.39 -8.05 39.94
CA HIS A 97 -37.41 -8.44 38.95
C HIS A 97 -36.88 -9.38 37.86
N MET A 98 -35.57 -9.39 37.61
CA MET A 98 -34.96 -10.32 36.67
C MET A 98 -34.70 -11.64 37.36
N THR A 99 -35.10 -12.73 36.72
CA THR A 99 -34.87 -14.07 37.24
C THR A 99 -33.37 -14.37 37.34
N THR A 100 -32.98 -15.27 38.25
CA THR A 100 -31.61 -15.83 38.32
C THR A 100 -31.51 -17.23 37.70
N ASN A 101 -32.64 -17.83 37.35
CA ASN A 101 -32.70 -19.21 36.85
C ASN A 101 -32.37 -19.25 35.35
N ASP A 102 -31.19 -19.74 35.00
CA ASP A 102 -30.78 -19.96 33.62
C ASP A 102 -31.65 -21.06 32.97
N GLY A 103 -31.96 -20.92 31.68
CA GLY A 103 -32.60 -21.95 30.84
C GLY A 103 -34.12 -21.87 30.62
N LYS A 104 -34.91 -21.19 31.47
CA LYS A 104 -36.36 -20.96 31.20
C LYS A 104 -36.66 -19.57 30.64
N GLU A 105 -35.92 -18.57 31.12
CA GLU A 105 -36.06 -17.18 30.74
C GLU A 105 -34.69 -16.62 30.32
N LEU A 106 -34.64 -16.02 29.14
CA LEU A 106 -33.45 -15.35 28.62
C LEU A 106 -33.62 -13.82 28.75
N PRO A 107 -32.96 -13.17 29.72
CA PRO A 107 -33.03 -11.73 29.85
C PRO A 107 -32.10 -11.02 28.84
N VAL A 108 -32.65 -10.03 28.14
CA VAL A 108 -31.91 -9.11 27.28
C VAL A 108 -32.22 -7.70 27.77
N ILE A 109 -31.20 -6.84 27.88
CA ILE A 109 -31.41 -5.44 28.27
C ILE A 109 -31.45 -4.60 26.99
N LEU A 110 -32.51 -3.81 26.76
CA LEU A 110 -32.52 -2.81 25.69
C LEU A 110 -32.10 -1.46 26.27
N GLY A 111 -31.02 -0.87 25.75
CA GLY A 111 -30.38 0.29 26.37
C GLY A 111 -29.22 -0.09 27.31
N PRO A 112 -28.73 0.81 28.18
CA PRO A 112 -29.29 2.12 28.53
C PRO A 112 -28.93 3.22 27.52
N VAL A 113 -29.50 4.42 27.71
CA VAL A 113 -29.13 5.64 26.98
C VAL A 113 -28.13 6.46 27.81
N GLY A 114 -27.06 6.90 27.15
CA GLY A 114 -26.06 7.83 27.69
C GLY A 114 -24.85 7.15 28.32
N ASP A 115 -23.67 7.69 28.00
CA ASP A 115 -22.36 7.13 28.34
C ASP A 115 -22.19 6.88 29.84
N LYS A 116 -22.59 7.84 30.69
CA LYS A 116 -22.50 7.71 32.15
C LYS A 116 -23.36 6.57 32.68
N ASN A 117 -24.54 6.36 32.11
CA ASN A 117 -25.46 5.31 32.53
C ASN A 117 -24.96 3.94 32.08
N THR A 118 -24.46 3.84 30.84
CA THR A 118 -23.82 2.62 30.35
C THR A 118 -22.64 2.23 31.23
N LEU A 119 -21.73 3.15 31.54
CA LEU A 119 -20.57 2.90 32.42
C LEU A 119 -20.96 2.46 33.83
N GLY A 120 -21.98 3.10 34.41
CA GLY A 120 -22.46 2.77 35.76
C GLY A 120 -23.03 1.36 35.89
N LEU A 121 -23.56 0.79 34.79
CA LEU A 121 -24.19 -0.53 34.78
C LEU A 121 -23.27 -1.66 34.30
N LEU A 122 -22.09 -1.35 33.78
CA LEU A 122 -21.16 -2.36 33.24
C LEU A 122 -20.84 -3.49 34.22
N LYS A 123 -20.53 -3.13 35.47
CA LYS A 123 -20.22 -4.11 36.52
C LYS A 123 -21.40 -5.04 36.76
N TYR A 124 -22.60 -4.47 36.84
CA TYR A 124 -23.83 -5.23 37.05
C TYR A 124 -24.14 -6.18 35.87
N PHE A 125 -24.03 -5.71 34.63
CA PHE A 125 -24.28 -6.55 33.44
C PHE A 125 -23.33 -7.75 33.38
N LYS A 126 -22.05 -7.54 33.75
CA LYS A 126 -21.07 -8.61 33.88
C LYS A 126 -21.42 -9.59 34.99
N GLU A 127 -21.75 -9.09 36.19
CA GLU A 127 -22.10 -9.93 37.35
C GLU A 127 -23.35 -10.79 37.12
N LYS A 128 -24.32 -10.28 36.36
CA LYS A 128 -25.56 -11.01 36.04
C LYS A 128 -25.50 -11.81 34.73
N ASN A 129 -24.37 -11.75 34.03
CA ASN A 129 -24.15 -12.33 32.71
C ASN A 129 -25.30 -12.02 31.74
N VAL A 130 -25.58 -10.72 31.56
CA VAL A 130 -26.63 -10.24 30.65
C VAL A 130 -26.02 -9.34 29.58
N THR A 131 -26.66 -9.27 28.42
CA THR A 131 -26.26 -8.33 27.35
C THR A 131 -27.17 -7.12 27.31
N SER A 132 -26.55 -5.95 27.39
CA SER A 132 -27.11 -4.67 26.96
C SER A 132 -27.03 -4.58 25.45
N PHE A 133 -28.20 -4.51 24.84
CA PHE A 133 -28.45 -4.60 23.43
C PHE A 133 -28.88 -3.23 22.92
N SER A 134 -28.21 -2.75 21.88
CA SER A 134 -28.37 -1.41 21.31
C SER A 134 -28.35 -0.26 22.34
N PRO A 135 -27.36 -0.17 23.24
CA PRO A 135 -27.18 1.03 24.06
C PRO A 135 -26.89 2.26 23.18
N PHE A 136 -27.53 3.39 23.49
CA PHE A 136 -27.39 4.64 22.73
C PHE A 136 -26.40 5.57 23.43
N THR A 137 -25.20 5.70 22.87
CA THR A 137 -24.06 6.41 23.47
C THR A 137 -23.44 7.38 22.48
N GLY A 138 -22.78 8.43 22.98
CA GLY A 138 -22.32 9.55 22.17
C GLY A 138 -20.83 9.79 22.12
N SER A 139 -20.01 9.07 22.89
CA SER A 139 -18.55 9.13 22.76
C SER A 139 -17.89 7.76 22.69
N SER A 140 -16.67 7.75 22.14
CA SER A 140 -15.85 6.54 22.05
C SER A 140 -15.36 6.06 23.42
N LYS A 141 -15.52 6.85 24.49
CA LYS A 141 -15.12 6.51 25.86
C LYS A 141 -15.77 5.22 26.36
N VAL A 142 -16.98 4.91 25.87
CA VAL A 142 -17.76 3.72 26.23
C VAL A 142 -17.79 2.66 25.13
N ARG A 143 -17.17 2.93 23.98
CA ARG A 143 -17.11 2.04 22.81
C ARG A 143 -15.82 1.23 22.83
N SER A 144 -15.72 0.32 23.80
CA SER A 144 -14.63 -0.64 23.95
C SER A 144 -15.17 -2.07 24.02
N TRP A 145 -14.32 -3.06 23.76
CA TRP A 145 -14.72 -4.47 23.86
C TRP A 145 -15.28 -4.79 25.24
N ASN A 146 -16.53 -5.24 25.23
CA ASN A 146 -17.21 -5.79 26.37
C ASN A 146 -18.31 -6.72 25.84
N PRO A 147 -18.26 -8.04 26.11
CA PRO A 147 -19.25 -8.98 25.60
C PRO A 147 -20.66 -8.69 26.14
N ASN A 148 -20.79 -7.99 27.26
CA ASN A 148 -22.08 -7.60 27.83
C ASN A 148 -22.68 -6.32 27.18
N LEU A 149 -22.00 -5.69 26.22
CA LEU A 149 -22.51 -4.54 25.46
C LEU A 149 -22.53 -4.86 23.96
N TYR A 150 -23.67 -4.71 23.31
CA TYR A 150 -23.87 -5.00 21.89
C TYR A 150 -24.41 -3.78 21.15
N PHE A 151 -23.52 -2.96 20.59
CA PHE A 151 -23.88 -1.72 19.89
C PHE A 151 -24.28 -2.02 18.44
N LEU A 152 -25.37 -1.43 17.95
CA LEU A 152 -25.84 -1.60 16.56
C LEU A 152 -25.68 -0.35 15.71
N THR A 153 -25.19 0.73 16.29
CA THR A 153 -24.97 2.01 15.63
C THR A 153 -23.49 2.28 15.44
N ALA A 154 -23.17 3.05 14.39
CA ALA A 154 -21.80 3.42 14.09
C ALA A 154 -21.12 4.08 15.31
N SER A 155 -19.83 3.81 15.49
CA SER A 155 -19.08 4.38 16.61
C SER A 155 -18.90 5.90 16.44
N PRO A 156 -18.84 6.69 17.54
CA PRO A 156 -18.52 8.12 17.47
C PRO A 156 -17.16 8.40 16.81
N ALA A 157 -16.20 7.47 16.92
CA ALA A 157 -14.94 7.52 16.18
C ALA A 157 -15.14 7.44 14.65
N ALA A 158 -16.06 6.58 14.19
CA ALA A 158 -16.42 6.48 12.78
C ALA A 158 -17.14 7.75 12.30
N GLU A 159 -18.04 8.31 13.11
CA GLU A 159 -18.70 9.59 12.82
C GLU A 159 -17.68 10.74 12.72
N MET A 160 -16.73 10.81 13.66
CA MET A 160 -15.65 11.79 13.63
C MET A 160 -14.85 11.65 12.32
N LEU A 161 -14.49 10.42 11.95
CA LEU A 161 -13.77 10.15 10.72
C LEU A 161 -14.57 10.61 9.47
N ALA A 162 -15.88 10.36 9.44
CA ALA A 162 -16.74 10.80 8.33
C ALA A 162 -16.79 12.33 8.24
N LEU A 163 -16.98 13.03 9.36
CA LEU A 163 -16.99 14.49 9.43
C LEU A 163 -15.64 15.08 8.98
N LEU A 164 -14.53 14.51 9.46
CA LEU A 164 -13.18 14.95 9.11
C LEU A 164 -12.89 14.71 7.62
N ARG A 165 -13.20 13.51 7.11
CA ARG A 165 -13.10 13.19 5.68
C ARG A 165 -13.89 14.20 4.87
N TYR A 166 -15.16 14.43 5.21
CA TYR A 166 -16.03 15.35 4.47
C TYR A 166 -15.51 16.79 4.46
N ALA A 167 -15.03 17.27 5.62
CA ALA A 167 -14.44 18.60 5.76
C ALA A 167 -13.21 18.81 4.86
N ILE A 168 -12.41 17.76 4.72
CA ILE A 168 -11.13 17.79 4.00
C ILE A 168 -11.33 17.55 2.49
N THR A 169 -12.18 16.61 2.10
CA THR A 169 -12.31 16.17 0.71
C THR A 169 -13.43 16.89 -0.02
N GLN A 170 -14.60 17.06 0.58
CA GLN A 170 -15.78 17.65 -0.07
C GLN A 170 -15.84 19.16 0.14
N LEU A 171 -15.72 19.61 1.39
CA LEU A 171 -15.73 21.05 1.71
C LEU A 171 -14.39 21.72 1.43
N ARG A 172 -13.29 20.96 1.45
CA ARG A 172 -11.92 21.42 1.15
C ARG A 172 -11.51 22.63 1.98
N LEU A 173 -11.91 22.64 3.26
CA LEU A 173 -11.70 23.78 4.15
C LEU A 173 -10.21 23.98 4.41
N HIS A 174 -9.69 25.21 4.32
CA HIS A 174 -8.33 25.54 4.78
C HIS A 174 -8.27 25.54 6.31
N ARG A 175 -9.27 26.16 6.93
CA ARG A 175 -9.33 26.40 8.38
C ARG A 175 -10.43 25.57 9.02
N LEU A 176 -10.07 24.37 9.46
CA LEU A 176 -10.95 23.48 10.21
C LEU A 176 -10.72 23.65 11.71
N GLY A 177 -11.76 24.04 12.44
CA GLY A 177 -11.76 24.09 13.89
C GLY A 177 -12.34 22.81 14.52
N PHE A 178 -12.11 22.64 15.82
CA PHE A 178 -12.70 21.56 16.60
C PHE A 178 -13.25 22.09 17.92
N MET A 179 -14.38 21.57 18.36
CA MET A 179 -15.00 21.91 19.63
C MET A 179 -15.26 20.65 20.43
N TYR A 180 -14.84 20.66 21.69
CA TYR A 180 -15.22 19.68 22.69
C TYR A 180 -15.20 20.29 24.09
N LEU A 181 -15.79 19.59 25.05
CA LEU A 181 -15.78 19.99 26.46
C LEU A 181 -14.91 19.04 27.26
N LYS A 182 -14.03 19.58 28.11
CA LYS A 182 -13.15 18.79 28.98
C LYS A 182 -13.90 18.34 30.22
N ASP A 183 -13.50 17.20 30.77
CA ASP A 183 -13.94 16.64 32.06
C ASP A 183 -15.42 16.22 32.13
N VAL A 184 -16.08 16.06 30.97
CA VAL A 184 -17.49 15.58 30.88
C VAL A 184 -17.64 14.23 30.18
N SER A 185 -16.54 13.51 29.96
CA SER A 185 -16.50 12.19 29.30
C SER A 185 -17.13 12.17 27.91
N TYR A 186 -16.90 13.21 27.10
CA TYR A 186 -17.45 13.33 25.75
C TYR A 186 -16.53 14.20 24.87
N GLY A 187 -16.05 13.65 23.75
CA GLY A 187 -15.28 14.39 22.74
C GLY A 187 -13.77 14.38 22.92
N ASP A 188 -13.24 14.06 24.11
CA ASP A 188 -11.79 14.01 24.36
C ASP A 188 -11.06 13.01 23.44
N ASP A 189 -11.64 11.83 23.24
CA ASP A 189 -11.01 10.77 22.43
C ASP A 189 -11.20 11.05 20.93
N GLU A 190 -12.31 11.66 20.53
CA GLU A 190 -12.55 12.15 19.17
C GLU A 190 -11.60 13.28 18.79
N TYR A 191 -11.34 14.21 19.72
CA TYR A 191 -10.36 15.28 19.53
C TYR A 191 -8.96 14.71 19.29
N LYS A 192 -8.52 13.75 20.13
CA LYS A 192 -7.22 13.09 19.95
C LYS A 192 -7.11 12.42 18.59
N LEU A 193 -8.16 11.71 18.17
CA LEU A 193 -8.20 11.07 16.85
C LEU A 193 -8.17 12.10 15.72
N ALA A 194 -8.88 13.22 15.84
CA ALA A 194 -8.85 14.29 14.84
C ALA A 194 -7.45 14.91 14.72
N VAL A 195 -6.77 15.17 15.84
CA VAL A 195 -5.38 15.68 15.85
C VAL A 195 -4.43 14.69 15.21
N GLU A 196 -4.54 13.40 15.54
CA GLU A 196 -3.70 12.35 14.96
C GLU A 196 -3.85 12.29 13.44
N LEU A 197 -5.10 12.21 12.94
CA LEU A 197 -5.38 12.10 11.51
C LEU A 197 -4.99 13.36 10.72
N THR A 198 -5.23 14.55 11.27
CA THR A 198 -4.81 15.80 10.63
C THR A 198 -3.30 15.93 10.58
N THR A 199 -2.59 15.58 11.66
CA THR A 199 -1.12 15.61 11.71
C THR A 199 -0.49 14.68 10.68
N ARG A 200 -1.04 13.46 10.50
CA ARG A 200 -0.57 12.51 9.47
C ARG A 200 -0.68 13.06 8.05
N MET A 201 -1.62 13.97 7.80
CA MET A 201 -1.79 14.65 6.50
C MET A 201 -1.03 15.99 6.42
N ASP A 202 -0.19 16.30 7.41
CA ASP A 202 0.46 17.61 7.63
C ASP A 202 -0.52 18.78 7.63
N ARG A 203 -1.66 18.57 8.28
CA ARG A 203 -2.69 19.58 8.52
C ARG A 203 -2.81 19.83 10.01
N LYS A 204 -3.22 21.05 10.37
CA LYS A 204 -3.49 21.43 11.75
C LYS A 204 -4.90 22.00 11.87
N LEU A 205 -5.53 21.75 13.01
CA LEU A 205 -6.77 22.41 13.37
C LEU A 205 -6.47 23.90 13.62
N CYS A 206 -7.19 24.80 12.96
CA CYS A 206 -6.90 26.24 13.03
C CYS A 206 -7.20 26.84 14.42
N GLY A 207 -8.14 26.24 15.15
CA GLY A 207 -8.54 26.62 16.48
C GLY A 207 -9.30 25.49 17.15
N VAL A 208 -9.08 25.32 18.45
CA VAL A 208 -9.74 24.30 19.27
C VAL A 208 -10.43 25.02 20.41
N PHE A 209 -11.75 24.86 20.52
CA PHE A 209 -12.52 25.29 21.68
C PHE A 209 -12.56 24.13 22.68
N ALA A 210 -11.85 24.28 23.80
CA ALA A 210 -11.66 23.20 24.76
C ALA A 210 -11.91 23.66 26.20
N LEU A 211 -13.18 23.83 26.55
CA LEU A 211 -13.64 24.39 27.81
C LEU A 211 -13.84 23.31 28.89
N LYS A 212 -13.26 23.52 30.08
CA LYS A 212 -13.56 22.69 31.26
C LYS A 212 -15.00 22.92 31.70
N SER A 213 -15.79 21.86 31.71
CA SER A 213 -17.23 21.94 31.98
C SER A 213 -17.66 20.87 32.98
N GLN A 214 -18.88 20.98 33.49
CA GLN A 214 -19.47 20.00 34.42
C GLN A 214 -20.87 19.61 33.95
N ILE A 215 -21.22 18.33 34.07
CA ILE A 215 -22.57 17.87 33.72
C ILE A 215 -23.59 18.54 34.65
N GLY A 216 -24.53 19.27 34.08
CA GLY A 216 -25.63 19.93 34.80
C GLY A 216 -25.32 21.35 35.31
N LYS A 217 -24.10 21.86 35.12
CA LYS A 217 -23.72 23.23 35.51
C LYS A 217 -23.07 23.94 34.32
N GLU A 218 -23.55 25.13 34.01
CA GLU A 218 -22.93 26.00 33.00
C GLU A 218 -21.61 26.58 33.55
N SER A 219 -20.62 26.72 32.66
CA SER A 219 -19.37 27.41 32.98
C SER A 219 -19.58 28.90 33.28
N ASP A 220 -18.62 29.52 33.96
CA ASP A 220 -18.65 30.97 34.16
C ASP A 220 -18.44 31.73 32.84
N ASP A 221 -19.13 32.86 32.70
CA ASP A 221 -19.15 33.66 31.47
C ASP A 221 -17.76 34.14 31.04
N SER A 222 -16.86 34.43 31.98
CA SER A 222 -15.52 34.91 31.69
C SER A 222 -14.65 33.81 31.08
N SER A 223 -14.67 32.60 31.64
CA SER A 223 -13.96 31.43 31.09
C SER A 223 -14.48 31.05 29.72
N PHE A 224 -15.80 31.00 29.55
CA PHE A 224 -16.41 30.75 28.24
C PHE A 224 -15.98 31.81 27.22
N SER A 225 -16.07 33.10 27.57
CA SER A 225 -15.75 34.20 26.67
C SER A 225 -14.27 34.23 26.29
N ALA A 226 -13.37 33.89 27.22
CA ALA A 226 -11.94 33.80 26.95
C ALA A 226 -11.63 32.70 25.92
N GLU A 227 -12.15 31.48 26.13
CA GLU A 227 -11.95 30.36 25.22
C GLU A 227 -12.64 30.61 23.86
N TRP A 228 -13.83 31.21 23.88
CA TRP A 228 -14.54 31.63 22.67
C TRP A 228 -13.71 32.61 21.84
N ASN A 229 -13.19 33.67 22.47
CA ASN A 229 -12.44 34.69 21.73
C ASN A 229 -11.17 34.12 21.13
N LYS A 230 -10.45 33.26 21.86
CA LYS A 230 -9.30 32.53 21.33
C LYS A 230 -9.68 31.69 20.11
N PHE A 231 -10.78 30.93 20.19
CA PHE A 231 -11.27 30.09 19.10
C PHE A 231 -11.75 30.90 17.89
N ALA A 232 -12.63 31.88 18.09
CA ALA A 232 -13.23 32.67 17.03
C ALA A 232 -12.19 33.57 16.32
N ASN A 233 -11.12 34.00 17.01
CA ASN A 233 -10.01 34.72 16.40
C ASN A 233 -9.26 33.89 15.34
N ALA A 234 -9.30 32.56 15.41
CA ALA A 234 -8.76 31.70 14.35
C ALA A 234 -9.62 31.69 13.07
N ARG A 235 -10.83 32.26 13.12
CA ARG A 235 -11.78 32.39 11.99
C ARG A 235 -12.01 31.06 11.25
N PRO A 236 -12.44 29.99 11.94
CA PRO A 236 -12.68 28.69 11.31
C PRO A 236 -13.70 28.81 10.17
N GLN A 237 -13.42 28.16 9.04
CA GLN A 237 -14.37 28.03 7.92
C GLN A 237 -15.34 26.87 8.14
N GLY A 238 -14.99 25.93 9.00
CA GLY A 238 -15.90 24.91 9.52
C GLY A 238 -15.40 24.37 10.84
N VAL A 239 -16.30 23.78 11.61
CA VAL A 239 -16.03 23.31 12.98
C VAL A 239 -16.62 21.93 13.17
N ILE A 240 -15.81 20.96 13.57
CA ILE A 240 -16.30 19.67 14.06
C ILE A 240 -16.68 19.84 15.53
N VAL A 241 -17.92 19.50 15.88
CA VAL A 241 -18.49 19.75 17.22
C VAL A 241 -18.76 18.43 17.93
N PHE A 242 -17.83 17.98 18.76
CA PHE A 242 -18.05 16.87 19.71
C PHE A 242 -18.21 17.42 21.13
N GLY A 243 -19.23 18.25 21.33
CA GLY A 243 -19.59 18.78 22.65
C GLY A 243 -20.69 17.95 23.31
N SER A 244 -20.56 17.68 24.62
CA SER A 244 -21.64 17.04 25.39
C SER A 244 -22.93 17.88 25.30
N PRO A 245 -24.14 17.29 25.27
CA PRO A 245 -25.42 18.01 25.06
C PRO A 245 -25.89 18.84 26.29
N ILE A 246 -24.99 19.63 26.86
CA ILE A 246 -25.17 20.46 28.07
C ILE A 246 -25.19 21.97 27.70
N PRO A 247 -25.49 22.89 28.65
CA PRO A 247 -25.62 24.32 28.37
C PRO A 247 -24.41 24.96 27.68
N ASP A 248 -23.17 24.55 27.97
CA ASP A 248 -21.99 25.16 27.33
C ASP A 248 -21.91 24.89 25.81
N THR A 249 -22.30 23.69 25.37
CA THR A 249 -22.39 23.37 23.92
C THR A 249 -23.49 24.18 23.24
N LYS A 250 -24.60 24.45 23.94
CA LYS A 250 -25.65 25.35 23.45
C LYS A 250 -25.08 26.73 23.17
N LYS A 251 -24.42 27.27 24.19
CA LYS A 251 -23.83 28.60 24.18
C LYS A 251 -22.84 28.72 23.05
N PHE A 252 -22.00 27.69 22.84
CA PHE A 252 -21.09 27.60 21.70
C PHE A 252 -21.81 27.63 20.36
N LEU A 253 -22.85 26.82 20.15
CA LEU A 253 -23.60 26.82 18.88
C LEU A 253 -24.29 28.15 18.62
N MET A 254 -24.94 28.75 19.62
CA MET A 254 -25.57 30.07 19.52
C MET A 254 -24.54 31.13 19.09
N LYS A 255 -23.42 31.22 19.83
CA LYS A 255 -22.33 32.14 19.52
C LYS A 255 -21.73 31.90 18.13
N SER A 256 -21.66 30.64 17.70
CA SER A 256 -21.14 30.28 16.37
C SER A 256 -22.01 30.81 15.24
N LEU A 257 -23.32 30.89 15.44
CA LEU A 257 -24.27 31.42 14.46
C LEU A 257 -24.39 32.96 14.51
N GLU A 258 -24.04 33.59 15.63
CA GLU A 258 -24.15 35.03 15.83
C GLU A 258 -22.87 35.81 15.49
N ASP A 259 -21.70 35.29 15.86
CA ASP A 259 -20.43 36.02 15.75
C ASP A 259 -19.98 36.10 14.29
N GLU A 260 -19.69 37.32 13.81
CA GLU A 260 -19.23 37.59 12.43
C GLU A 260 -18.02 36.75 12.03
N ARG A 261 -17.18 36.36 12.99
CA ARG A 261 -15.97 35.56 12.73
C ARG A 261 -16.27 34.09 12.41
N THR A 262 -17.46 33.59 12.76
CA THR A 262 -17.83 32.16 12.65
C THR A 262 -19.16 31.90 11.95
N LYS A 263 -20.10 32.85 11.90
CA LYS A 263 -21.46 32.65 11.35
C LYS A 263 -21.51 32.19 9.89
N GLY A 264 -20.43 32.44 9.14
CA GLY A 264 -20.26 31.99 7.76
C GLY A 264 -19.75 30.56 7.62
N GLY A 265 -19.32 29.91 8.69
CA GLY A 265 -18.67 28.60 8.66
C GLY A 265 -19.64 27.41 8.70
N TYR A 266 -19.12 26.23 8.36
CA TYR A 266 -19.85 24.96 8.48
C TYR A 266 -19.83 24.45 9.92
N LEU A 267 -20.94 23.89 10.39
CA LEU A 267 -21.00 23.10 11.62
C LEU A 267 -21.13 21.63 11.24
N LEU A 268 -20.14 20.83 11.64
CA LEU A 268 -20.00 19.40 11.35
C LEU A 268 -20.28 18.64 12.64
N ILE A 269 -21.40 17.92 12.69
CA ILE A 269 -22.06 17.55 13.95
C ILE A 269 -22.30 16.03 14.00
N PRO A 270 -21.94 15.33 15.08
CA PRO A 270 -22.27 13.93 15.26
C PRO A 270 -23.79 13.73 15.45
N SER A 271 -24.30 12.55 15.10
CA SER A 271 -25.72 12.20 15.15
C SER A 271 -26.37 12.50 16.51
N THR A 272 -25.63 12.26 17.61
CA THR A 272 -26.13 12.49 18.97
C THR A 272 -26.48 13.94 19.30
N LEU A 273 -25.91 14.93 18.61
CA LEU A 273 -26.24 16.35 18.78
C LEU A 273 -27.42 16.82 17.90
N GLN A 274 -27.83 16.03 16.91
CA GLN A 274 -28.96 16.35 16.03
C GLN A 274 -30.25 16.62 16.82
N TYR A 275 -30.56 15.74 17.76
CA TYR A 275 -31.73 15.87 18.63
C TYR A 275 -31.70 17.19 19.40
N VAL A 276 -30.53 17.55 19.93
CA VAL A 276 -30.35 18.75 20.75
C VAL A 276 -30.63 20.00 19.93
N ILE A 277 -30.10 20.05 18.72
CA ILE A 277 -30.32 21.16 17.79
C ILE A 277 -31.80 21.26 17.42
N LYS A 278 -32.44 20.16 17.01
CA LYS A 278 -33.84 20.18 16.59
C LYS A 278 -34.81 20.52 17.73
N ASN A 279 -34.68 19.87 18.89
CA ASN A 279 -35.72 19.91 19.92
C ASN A 279 -35.45 20.90 21.04
N LYS A 280 -34.19 21.11 21.40
CA LYS A 280 -33.84 22.00 22.51
C LYS A 280 -33.55 23.40 22.02
N TRP A 281 -32.92 23.53 20.87
CA TRP A 281 -32.38 24.82 20.43
C TRP A 281 -33.01 25.38 19.16
N ALA A 282 -33.76 24.62 18.35
CA ALA A 282 -34.23 25.12 17.05
C ALA A 282 -35.06 26.42 17.14
N LYS A 283 -35.91 26.54 18.16
CA LYS A 283 -36.67 27.79 18.41
C LYS A 283 -35.74 28.92 18.85
N GLU A 284 -34.73 28.62 19.65
CA GLU A 284 -33.83 29.61 20.26
C GLU A 284 -32.70 30.06 19.32
N LEU A 285 -32.18 29.15 18.49
CA LEU A 285 -31.21 29.43 17.43
C LEU A 285 -31.76 30.46 16.45
N GLY A 286 -33.09 30.62 16.36
CA GLY A 286 -33.77 31.58 15.50
C GLY A 286 -33.69 31.13 14.04
N ARG A 287 -34.85 30.87 13.43
CA ARG A 287 -34.90 30.46 12.01
C ARG A 287 -34.17 31.44 11.09
N ASP A 288 -34.16 32.72 11.45
CA ASP A 288 -33.51 33.79 10.68
C ASP A 288 -31.98 33.78 10.77
N ARG A 289 -31.41 33.17 11.83
CA ARG A 289 -29.94 33.06 12.02
C ARG A 289 -29.37 31.77 11.44
N PHE A 290 -30.22 30.82 11.11
CA PHE A 290 -29.82 29.55 10.53
C PHE A 290 -29.36 29.76 9.08
N VAL A 291 -28.15 29.31 8.77
CA VAL A 291 -27.63 29.33 7.40
C VAL A 291 -27.86 27.95 6.77
N PRO A 292 -28.69 27.85 5.72
CA PRO A 292 -29.01 26.59 5.08
C PRO A 292 -27.78 25.88 4.52
N ASP A 293 -27.82 24.54 4.53
CA ASP A 293 -26.77 23.66 4.00
C ASP A 293 -25.40 23.78 4.69
N LYS A 294 -25.28 24.57 5.76
CA LYS A 294 -24.04 24.71 6.55
C LYS A 294 -24.00 23.86 7.80
N ILE A 295 -25.13 23.32 8.23
CA ILE A 295 -25.19 22.32 9.30
C ILE A 295 -25.21 20.94 8.66
N ILE A 296 -24.09 20.23 8.82
CA ILE A 296 -23.89 18.89 8.31
C ILE A 296 -23.84 17.95 9.50
N ILE A 297 -24.62 16.89 9.43
CA ILE A 297 -24.86 15.97 10.54
C ILE A 297 -24.57 14.55 10.06
N THR A 298 -23.92 13.73 10.87
CA THR A 298 -23.82 12.29 10.61
C THR A 298 -25.10 11.57 11.00
N GLY A 299 -25.28 10.36 10.47
CA GLY A 299 -26.35 9.44 10.83
C GLY A 299 -25.77 8.02 10.95
N THR A 300 -26.36 7.24 11.84
CA THR A 300 -26.03 5.83 12.04
C THR A 300 -26.84 4.92 11.10
N ASN A 301 -27.92 5.47 10.51
CA ASN A 301 -28.82 4.81 9.58
C ASN A 301 -29.33 5.80 8.50
N PRO A 302 -29.92 5.31 7.39
CA PRO A 302 -30.60 6.18 6.43
C PRO A 302 -31.77 6.92 7.08
N LEU A 303 -32.15 8.06 6.50
CA LEU A 303 -33.36 8.77 6.92
C LEU A 303 -34.60 7.89 6.64
N ALA A 304 -35.57 7.91 7.54
CA ALA A 304 -36.83 7.17 7.42
C ALA A 304 -37.65 7.47 6.14
N LYS A 305 -37.35 8.59 5.47
CA LYS A 305 -37.97 8.99 4.20
C LYS A 305 -37.17 8.60 2.96
N ASP A 306 -35.96 8.07 3.12
CA ASP A 306 -35.09 7.66 2.02
C ASP A 306 -35.54 6.30 1.49
N ASP A 307 -36.46 6.34 0.54
CA ASP A 307 -37.05 5.16 -0.12
C ASP A 307 -36.09 4.48 -1.10
N GLY A 308 -34.84 4.95 -1.21
CA GLY A 308 -33.77 4.27 -1.92
C GLY A 308 -33.38 2.93 -1.28
N TYR A 309 -33.78 2.68 -0.02
CA TYR A 309 -33.44 1.47 0.72
C TYR A 309 -34.66 0.56 0.93
N ASP A 310 -34.53 -0.72 0.58
CA ASP A 310 -35.57 -1.73 0.80
C ASP A 310 -35.86 -1.95 2.29
N ALA A 311 -34.83 -1.87 3.14
CA ALA A 311 -35.00 -1.89 4.60
C ALA A 311 -35.91 -0.75 5.08
N ILE A 312 -35.76 0.46 4.51
CA ILE A 312 -36.56 1.64 4.90
C ILE A 312 -38.00 1.50 4.41
N LYS A 313 -38.22 0.92 3.22
CA LYS A 313 -39.59 0.60 2.75
C LYS A 313 -40.29 -0.35 3.72
N ARG A 314 -39.61 -1.44 4.13
CA ARG A 314 -40.16 -2.42 5.08
C ARG A 314 -40.37 -1.82 6.47
N PHE A 315 -39.42 -1.05 6.96
CA PHE A 315 -39.58 -0.28 8.20
C PHE A 315 -40.83 0.58 8.18
N LYS A 316 -41.11 1.30 7.09
CA LYS A 316 -42.30 2.16 6.98
C LYS A 316 -43.59 1.36 7.10
N ASP A 317 -43.65 0.18 6.48
CA ASP A 317 -44.82 -0.70 6.57
C ASP A 317 -45.02 -1.24 7.99
N ASP A 318 -43.94 -1.67 8.65
CA ASP A 318 -43.96 -2.18 10.02
C ASP A 318 -44.38 -1.07 11.00
N MET A 319 -43.80 0.11 10.85
CA MET A 319 -44.10 1.28 11.67
C MET A 319 -45.55 1.75 11.49
N ALA A 320 -46.05 1.81 10.24
CA ALA A 320 -47.44 2.19 9.97
C ALA A 320 -48.44 1.22 10.60
N LYS A 321 -48.18 -0.10 10.53
CA LYS A 321 -49.00 -1.12 11.21
C LYS A 321 -48.99 -0.92 12.72
N TYR A 322 -47.81 -0.72 13.31
CA TYR A 322 -47.65 -0.54 14.74
C TYR A 322 -48.37 0.71 15.25
N LEU A 323 -48.20 1.86 14.57
CA LEU A 323 -48.87 3.11 14.93
C LEU A 323 -50.38 2.99 14.81
N LYS A 324 -50.88 2.35 13.74
CA LYS A 324 -52.32 2.12 13.54
C LYS A 324 -52.93 1.26 14.65
N LEU A 325 -52.25 0.19 15.06
CA LEU A 325 -52.72 -0.70 16.13
C LEU A 325 -52.70 -0.04 17.51
N ASN A 326 -51.77 0.88 17.76
CA ASN A 326 -51.59 1.50 19.08
C ASN A 326 -52.17 2.91 19.20
N ARG A 327 -52.82 3.43 18.15
CA ARG A 327 -53.39 4.80 18.09
C ARG A 327 -54.17 5.23 19.34
N ASN A 328 -54.95 4.32 19.93
CA ASN A 328 -55.74 4.58 21.14
C ASN A 328 -55.07 4.09 22.44
N ASN A 329 -54.04 3.24 22.33
CA ASN A 329 -53.34 2.68 23.49
C ASN A 329 -52.38 3.67 24.13
N PHE A 330 -52.04 4.79 23.48
CA PHE A 330 -51.16 5.83 24.03
C PHE A 330 -51.75 6.62 25.23
N SER A 331 -52.90 6.21 25.78
CA SER A 331 -53.49 6.77 27.01
C SER A 331 -52.64 6.50 28.26
N LYS A 332 -52.57 7.47 29.17
CA LYS A 332 -51.61 7.65 30.29
C LYS A 332 -51.21 6.46 31.17
N ASP A 333 -51.97 5.37 31.22
CA ASP A 333 -51.81 4.37 32.29
C ASP A 333 -50.83 3.23 31.97
N ASN A 334 -50.32 3.14 30.74
CA ASN A 334 -49.47 2.03 30.32
C ASN A 334 -48.08 2.49 29.82
N TRP A 335 -47.35 3.31 30.60
CA TRP A 335 -45.96 3.75 30.32
C TRP A 335 -45.66 4.06 28.84
N ASN A 336 -46.62 4.72 28.18
CA ASN A 336 -46.68 4.72 26.73
C ASN A 336 -45.68 5.69 26.11
N VAL A 337 -44.95 5.18 25.13
CA VAL A 337 -44.20 5.94 24.13
C VAL A 337 -45.06 7.08 23.61
N ASN A 338 -44.68 8.34 23.81
CA ASN A 338 -45.45 9.48 23.32
C ASN A 338 -44.77 10.15 22.12
N LEU A 339 -45.10 9.70 20.92
CA LEU A 339 -44.50 10.22 19.69
C LEU A 339 -45.18 11.47 19.14
N ASN A 340 -46.45 11.73 19.50
CA ASN A 340 -47.31 12.71 18.82
C ASN A 340 -47.28 12.61 17.27
N VAL A 341 -47.25 11.39 16.73
CA VAL A 341 -47.33 11.09 15.29
C VAL A 341 -48.32 9.96 15.03
N ASP A 342 -48.77 9.87 13.79
CA ASP A 342 -49.58 8.78 13.27
C ASP A 342 -48.91 8.12 12.05
N GLU A 343 -49.57 7.10 11.49
CA GLU A 343 -49.08 6.34 10.34
C GLU A 343 -48.82 7.19 9.08
N SER A 344 -49.43 8.37 8.97
CA SER A 344 -49.34 9.23 7.78
C SER A 344 -48.21 10.25 7.86
N ASN A 345 -47.82 10.69 9.06
CA ASN A 345 -46.92 11.82 9.25
C ASN A 345 -45.63 11.51 10.03
N PHE A 346 -45.40 10.29 10.51
CA PHE A 346 -44.21 10.01 11.34
C PHE A 346 -42.88 10.33 10.63
N THR A 347 -42.80 10.18 9.30
CA THR A 347 -41.62 10.54 8.49
C THR A 347 -41.42 12.06 8.29
N GLU A 348 -42.39 12.88 8.70
CA GLU A 348 -42.29 14.35 8.74
C GLU A 348 -41.46 14.84 9.95
N GLN A 349 -41.12 13.94 10.87
CA GLN A 349 -40.21 14.23 11.98
C GLN A 349 -38.87 13.53 11.76
N ASP A 350 -37.99 14.12 10.93
CA ASP A 350 -36.76 13.45 10.47
C ASP A 350 -35.93 12.81 11.60
N THR A 351 -35.67 13.55 12.69
CA THR A 351 -34.89 13.05 13.83
C THR A 351 -35.57 11.91 14.58
N GLU A 352 -36.82 12.07 14.97
CA GLU A 352 -37.58 11.05 15.69
C GLU A 352 -37.73 9.81 14.80
N ALA A 353 -38.04 9.98 13.52
CA ALA A 353 -38.17 8.88 12.57
C ALA A 353 -36.85 8.13 12.35
N GLU A 354 -35.69 8.81 12.32
CA GLU A 354 -34.39 8.15 12.27
C GLU A 354 -34.10 7.34 13.55
N LEU A 355 -34.47 7.85 14.72
CA LEU A 355 -34.39 7.09 15.97
C LEU A 355 -35.37 5.90 16.01
N MET A 356 -36.52 5.98 15.33
CA MET A 356 -37.39 4.82 15.11
C MET A 356 -36.69 3.77 14.25
N VAL A 357 -35.93 4.18 13.22
CA VAL A 357 -35.14 3.25 12.41
C VAL A 357 -34.06 2.57 13.27
N ASP A 358 -33.35 3.30 14.13
CA ASP A 358 -32.37 2.72 15.08
C ASP A 358 -33.02 1.61 15.94
N GLY A 359 -34.20 1.91 16.50
CA GLY A 359 -34.97 0.96 17.30
C GLY A 359 -35.43 -0.26 16.50
N TRP A 360 -35.97 -0.03 15.30
CA TRP A 360 -36.47 -1.09 14.43
C TRP A 360 -35.35 -2.03 14.00
N ILE A 361 -34.18 -1.50 13.62
CA ILE A 361 -32.98 -2.31 13.33
C ILE A 361 -32.58 -3.14 14.54
N ALA A 362 -32.64 -2.59 15.76
CA ALA A 362 -32.36 -3.38 16.96
C ALA A 362 -33.34 -4.54 17.13
N GLY A 363 -34.63 -4.32 16.87
CA GLY A 363 -35.62 -5.38 16.87
C GLY A 363 -35.34 -6.46 15.80
N GLU A 364 -34.97 -6.04 14.58
CA GLU A 364 -34.68 -6.94 13.47
C GLU A 364 -33.44 -7.81 13.74
N VAL A 365 -32.37 -7.19 14.24
CA VAL A 365 -31.15 -7.91 14.64
C VAL A 365 -31.45 -8.88 15.78
N LEU A 366 -32.28 -8.49 16.76
CA LEU A 366 -32.68 -9.40 17.84
C LEU A 366 -33.48 -10.60 17.29
N LYS A 367 -34.47 -10.38 16.42
CA LYS A 367 -35.23 -11.49 15.79
C LYS A 367 -34.29 -12.46 15.05
N GLN A 368 -33.30 -11.95 14.33
CA GLN A 368 -32.28 -12.78 13.67
C GLN A 368 -31.35 -13.47 14.69
N ALA A 369 -30.99 -12.80 15.79
CA ALA A 369 -30.18 -13.38 16.86
C ALA A 369 -30.88 -14.59 17.51
N LEU A 370 -32.21 -14.52 17.63
CA LEU A 370 -33.07 -15.54 18.21
C LEU A 370 -33.44 -16.67 17.25
N SER A 371 -32.88 -16.74 16.04
CA SER A 371 -33.30 -17.70 15.00
C SER A 371 -32.93 -19.16 15.30
N CYS A 372 -31.91 -19.42 16.12
CA CYS A 372 -31.40 -20.76 16.43
C CYS A 372 -31.68 -21.11 17.90
N ARG A 373 -32.34 -22.24 18.16
CA ARG A 373 -32.76 -22.62 19.53
C ARG A 373 -31.57 -22.96 20.44
N GLU A 374 -30.53 -23.55 19.87
CA GLU A 374 -29.31 -23.97 20.57
C GLU A 374 -28.63 -22.79 21.28
N TRP A 375 -28.70 -21.60 20.68
CA TRP A 375 -28.15 -20.37 21.24
C TRP A 375 -28.99 -19.77 22.37
N LEU A 376 -30.20 -20.28 22.59
CA LEU A 376 -31.14 -19.76 23.60
C LEU A 376 -31.20 -20.64 24.85
N THR A 377 -30.36 -21.68 24.92
CA THR A 377 -30.33 -22.66 26.01
C THR A 377 -29.82 -22.09 27.33
N SER A 378 -28.99 -21.05 27.28
CA SER A 378 -28.49 -20.33 28.44
C SER A 378 -28.12 -18.90 28.07
N ARG A 379 -27.94 -18.04 29.09
CA ARG A 379 -27.41 -16.69 28.90
C ARG A 379 -26.04 -16.72 28.22
N ASP A 380 -25.16 -17.59 28.68
CA ASP A 380 -23.81 -17.71 28.16
C ASP A 380 -23.81 -18.12 26.67
N ALA A 381 -24.66 -19.09 26.31
CA ALA A 381 -24.84 -19.51 24.93
C ALA A 381 -25.35 -18.36 24.05
N PHE A 382 -26.31 -17.56 24.55
CA PHE A 382 -26.85 -16.44 23.79
C PHE A 382 -25.79 -15.35 23.56
N ILE A 383 -25.12 -14.92 24.62
CA ILE A 383 -24.06 -13.89 24.56
C ILE A 383 -22.94 -14.35 23.63
N THR A 384 -22.45 -15.58 23.82
CA THR A 384 -21.43 -16.17 22.95
C THR A 384 -21.89 -16.21 21.50
N SER A 385 -23.16 -16.55 21.27
CA SER A 385 -23.71 -16.60 19.90
C SER A 385 -23.67 -15.23 19.21
N LEU A 386 -23.85 -14.11 19.92
CA LEU A 386 -23.85 -12.77 19.32
C LEU A 386 -22.50 -12.40 18.69
N TYR A 387 -21.42 -13.01 19.18
CA TYR A 387 -20.04 -12.73 18.78
C TYR A 387 -19.38 -13.89 18.03
N ASN A 388 -20.12 -14.94 17.68
CA ASN A 388 -19.58 -16.06 16.91
C ASN A 388 -19.50 -15.74 15.41
N GLN A 389 -18.60 -14.81 15.04
CA GLN A 389 -18.36 -14.35 13.66
C GLN A 389 -19.65 -13.92 12.93
N ARG A 390 -20.49 -13.12 13.60
CA ARG A 390 -21.81 -12.74 13.07
C ARG A 390 -21.73 -11.53 12.15
N ARG A 391 -22.49 -11.58 11.06
CA ARG A 391 -22.78 -10.42 10.22
C ARG A 391 -24.28 -10.28 10.07
N TYR A 392 -24.82 -9.10 10.38
CA TYR A 392 -26.23 -8.81 10.22
C TYR A 392 -26.47 -7.94 9.00
N VAL A 393 -27.37 -8.41 8.13
CA VAL A 393 -27.85 -7.70 6.96
C VAL A 393 -29.37 -7.63 7.07
N ILE A 394 -29.91 -6.42 7.13
CA ILE A 394 -31.34 -6.15 7.17
C ILE A 394 -31.69 -5.62 5.79
N ASP A 395 -32.19 -6.51 4.93
CA ASP A 395 -32.44 -6.24 3.51
C ASP A 395 -31.17 -5.73 2.80
N ASP A 396 -31.04 -4.41 2.61
CA ASP A 396 -29.90 -3.74 1.99
C ASP A 396 -29.07 -2.88 2.96
N ILE A 397 -29.40 -2.89 4.27
CA ILE A 397 -28.59 -2.28 5.33
C ILE A 397 -27.67 -3.32 5.97
N VAL A 398 -26.37 -3.10 5.89
CA VAL A 398 -25.37 -3.91 6.61
C VAL A 398 -25.08 -3.26 7.95
N VAL A 399 -25.47 -3.93 9.04
CA VAL A 399 -25.24 -3.41 10.40
C VAL A 399 -23.76 -3.53 10.74
N GLY A 400 -23.17 -4.73 10.69
CA GLY A 400 -21.74 -4.87 10.93
C GLY A 400 -21.31 -6.32 11.12
N ASP A 401 -20.01 -6.49 11.34
CA ASP A 401 -19.39 -7.78 11.63
C ASP A 401 -18.97 -7.80 13.12
N PHE A 402 -19.50 -8.77 13.85
CA PHE A 402 -19.37 -8.92 15.29
C PHE A 402 -18.58 -10.18 15.61
N GLY A 403 -17.73 -10.09 16.63
CA GLY A 403 -16.67 -11.07 16.82
C GLY A 403 -16.16 -11.16 18.24
N GLY A 404 -16.00 -12.37 18.75
CA GLY A 404 -15.53 -12.63 20.10
C GLY A 404 -14.01 -12.62 20.21
N GLU A 405 -13.51 -13.23 21.28
CA GLU A 405 -12.09 -13.56 21.39
C GLU A 405 -11.69 -14.58 20.32
N CYS A 406 -10.88 -14.15 19.36
CA CYS A 406 -10.34 -15.01 18.32
C CYS A 406 -9.26 -15.95 18.87
N ARG A 407 -9.31 -17.22 18.46
CA ARG A 407 -8.29 -18.22 18.81
C ARG A 407 -7.27 -18.38 17.69
N GLY A 408 -6.00 -18.56 18.06
CA GLY A 408 -4.90 -18.78 17.12
C GLY A 408 -4.82 -17.71 16.03
N MET A 409 -4.67 -18.14 14.78
CA MET A 409 -4.49 -17.26 13.62
C MET A 409 -5.80 -16.65 13.07
N ALA A 410 -6.95 -16.85 13.74
CA ALA A 410 -8.25 -16.46 13.18
C ALA A 410 -8.32 -14.96 12.82
N GLY A 411 -7.87 -14.08 13.72
CA GLY A 411 -7.85 -12.63 13.46
C GLY A 411 -6.94 -12.24 12.30
N GLU A 412 -5.77 -12.87 12.20
CA GLU A 412 -4.84 -12.65 11.08
C GLU A 412 -5.40 -13.16 9.74
N ARG A 413 -6.33 -14.13 9.77
CA ARG A 413 -7.06 -14.61 8.58
C ARG A 413 -8.36 -13.85 8.31
N GLY A 414 -8.60 -12.73 8.98
CA GLY A 414 -9.74 -11.84 8.70
C GLY A 414 -11.01 -12.13 9.52
N ALA A 415 -10.93 -12.95 10.57
CA ALA A 415 -12.01 -13.05 11.53
C ALA A 415 -12.23 -11.70 12.23
N SER A 416 -13.49 -11.34 12.48
CA SER A 416 -13.80 -10.21 13.34
C SER A 416 -13.48 -10.61 14.78
N CYS A 417 -12.62 -9.86 15.45
CA CYS A 417 -12.15 -10.17 16.80
C CYS A 417 -12.46 -9.03 17.75
N LEU A 418 -12.93 -9.37 18.95
CA LEU A 418 -13.26 -8.44 20.02
C LEU A 418 -14.22 -7.33 19.58
N CYS A 419 -15.06 -7.57 18.58
CA CYS A 419 -15.94 -6.55 18.01
C CYS A 419 -17.37 -6.65 18.53
N ASN A 420 -17.77 -5.64 19.29
CA ASN A 420 -19.11 -5.53 19.84
C ASN A 420 -19.92 -4.33 19.32
N GLN A 421 -19.47 -3.72 18.23
CA GLN A 421 -20.12 -2.58 17.63
C GLN A 421 -20.39 -2.79 16.14
N GLY A 422 -21.64 -2.55 15.77
CA GLY A 422 -22.08 -2.41 14.40
C GLY A 422 -22.05 -0.96 13.93
N GLY A 423 -22.71 -0.71 12.81
CA GLY A 423 -22.68 0.50 12.03
C GLY A 423 -21.34 0.72 11.30
N ASN A 424 -21.00 -0.17 10.37
CA ASN A 424 -19.85 0.06 9.49
C ASN A 424 -20.09 1.17 8.47
N VAL A 425 -21.33 1.67 8.34
CA VAL A 425 -21.67 2.78 7.46
C VAL A 425 -22.07 3.98 8.31
N VAL A 426 -21.41 5.12 8.07
CA VAL A 426 -21.82 6.42 8.56
C VAL A 426 -22.51 7.16 7.42
N TYR A 427 -23.77 7.50 7.63
CA TYR A 427 -24.55 8.31 6.72
C TYR A 427 -24.29 9.79 7.00
N MET A 428 -24.50 10.64 6.00
CA MET A 428 -24.38 12.08 6.17
C MET A 428 -25.63 12.77 5.65
N LYS A 429 -25.99 13.88 6.29
CA LYS A 429 -27.14 14.70 5.92
C LYS A 429 -26.86 16.16 6.20
N LYS A 430 -27.52 17.04 5.45
CA LYS A 430 -27.51 18.49 5.69
C LYS A 430 -28.87 18.96 6.14
N MET A 431 -28.88 20.02 6.95
CA MET A 431 -30.11 20.70 7.32
C MET A 431 -30.42 21.79 6.27
N GLY A 432 -31.61 21.73 5.68
CA GLY A 432 -32.09 22.73 4.72
C GLY A 432 -32.82 23.90 5.36
N LYS A 433 -33.29 24.85 4.54
CA LYS A 433 -34.01 26.07 4.95
C LYS A 433 -35.25 25.80 5.80
N ASP A 434 -35.94 24.70 5.51
CA ASP A 434 -37.14 24.23 6.19
C ASP A 434 -36.85 23.48 7.50
N LEU A 435 -35.57 23.42 7.90
CA LEU A 435 -35.06 22.63 9.03
C LEU A 435 -35.26 21.12 8.87
N ARG A 436 -35.52 20.65 7.64
CA ARG A 436 -35.54 19.22 7.30
C ARG A 436 -34.14 18.76 6.95
N LEU A 437 -33.92 17.46 7.10
CA LEU A 437 -32.65 16.81 6.81
C LEU A 437 -32.67 16.21 5.42
N TYR A 438 -31.59 16.39 4.66
CA TYR A 438 -31.44 15.87 3.31
C TYR A 438 -30.21 14.98 3.25
N PRO A 439 -30.33 13.74 2.74
CA PRO A 439 -29.21 12.82 2.66
C PRO A 439 -28.12 13.35 1.72
N MET A 440 -26.86 13.08 2.07
CA MET A 440 -25.68 13.51 1.32
C MET A 440 -24.86 12.29 0.94
N LYS A 441 -25.09 11.78 -0.28
CA LYS A 441 -24.46 10.53 -0.75
C LYS A 441 -22.94 10.64 -0.80
N GLU A 442 -22.41 11.81 -1.15
CA GLU A 442 -20.98 12.12 -1.22
C GLU A 442 -20.27 12.07 0.15
N GLY A 443 -21.03 12.18 1.24
CA GLY A 443 -20.53 12.14 2.60
C GLY A 443 -20.54 10.76 3.24
N VAL A 444 -21.29 9.80 2.67
CA VAL A 444 -21.37 8.45 3.21
C VAL A 444 -19.98 7.83 3.32
N LEU A 445 -19.70 7.22 4.46
CA LEU A 445 -18.45 6.54 4.76
C LEU A 445 -18.75 5.08 5.10
N ALA A 446 -18.17 4.15 4.37
CA ALA A 446 -18.25 2.72 4.66
C ALA A 446 -16.89 2.20 5.11
N LEU A 447 -16.82 1.69 6.33
CA LEU A 447 -15.65 1.08 6.93
C LEU A 447 -15.52 -0.38 6.50
N THR A 448 -14.31 -0.81 6.16
CA THR A 448 -14.03 -2.22 5.86
C THR A 448 -14.20 -3.06 7.13
N SER A 449 -14.93 -4.15 7.02
CA SER A 449 -15.52 -4.84 8.18
C SER A 449 -14.56 -5.67 9.04
N SER A 450 -13.31 -5.89 8.59
CA SER A 450 -12.37 -6.78 9.28
C SER A 450 -11.70 -6.17 10.52
N ARG A 451 -11.91 -4.89 10.82
CA ARG A 451 -11.23 -4.19 11.93
C ARG A 451 -12.23 -3.48 12.83
N CYS A 452 -12.18 -3.80 14.11
CA CYS A 452 -13.00 -3.17 15.13
C CYS A 452 -12.20 -2.17 15.97
N TYR A 453 -12.87 -1.10 16.38
CA TYR A 453 -12.27 0.07 17.07
C TYR A 453 -11.17 0.75 16.26
N ARG A 454 -10.55 1.75 16.92
CA ARG A 454 -9.53 2.75 16.54
C ARG A 454 -8.49 2.42 15.45
N ASP A 455 -8.44 1.20 14.94
CA ASP A 455 -7.71 0.91 13.71
C ASP A 455 -8.43 1.38 12.43
N LEU A 456 -9.26 2.42 12.55
CA LEU A 456 -9.86 3.21 11.45
C LEU A 456 -8.80 3.98 10.63
N SER A 457 -7.53 3.57 10.72
CA SER A 457 -6.37 4.41 10.51
C SER A 457 -5.87 4.40 9.07
N GLN A 458 -6.71 4.78 8.10
CA GLN A 458 -6.28 4.97 6.69
C GLN A 458 -6.95 6.17 6.01
N LEU A 459 -7.10 7.30 6.72
CA LEU A 459 -7.34 8.58 6.06
C LEU A 459 -5.99 9.14 5.58
N TYR A 460 -5.85 9.31 4.27
CA TYR A 460 -4.64 9.84 3.63
C TYR A 460 -4.89 11.23 3.07
N ALA A 461 -3.82 11.99 2.84
CA ALA A 461 -3.90 13.30 2.20
C ALA A 461 -4.53 13.17 0.80
N PRO A 462 -5.64 13.87 0.52
CA PRO A 462 -6.31 13.78 -0.77
C PRO A 462 -5.71 14.74 -1.81
N LEU A 463 -5.84 14.40 -3.08
CA LEU A 463 -5.72 15.32 -4.20
C LEU A 463 -7.10 15.92 -4.46
N SER A 464 -7.19 17.24 -4.30
CA SER A 464 -8.38 17.98 -4.67
C SER A 464 -8.25 18.57 -6.07
N GLY A 465 -8.88 17.92 -7.04
CA GLY A 465 -8.91 18.32 -8.43
C GLY A 465 -10.06 19.27 -8.73
N ILE A 466 -9.83 20.24 -9.62
CA ILE A 466 -10.86 21.11 -10.19
C ILE A 466 -11.04 20.80 -11.67
N MET A 467 -12.28 20.76 -12.12
CA MET A 467 -12.65 20.76 -13.53
C MET A 467 -13.62 21.92 -13.80
N PHE A 468 -13.37 22.67 -14.87
CA PHE A 468 -14.20 23.82 -15.20
C PHE A 468 -15.50 23.40 -15.88
N LYS A 469 -16.60 23.97 -15.40
CA LYS A 469 -17.90 23.96 -16.09
C LYS A 469 -18.07 25.31 -16.79
N LEU A 470 -17.66 25.39 -18.05
CA LEU A 470 -17.72 26.61 -18.86
C LEU A 470 -19.15 26.82 -19.39
N THR A 471 -19.86 27.76 -18.77
CA THR A 471 -21.32 27.91 -18.97
C THR A 471 -21.71 28.66 -20.26
N ASP A 472 -20.79 29.43 -20.82
CA ASP A 472 -20.95 30.22 -22.04
C ASP A 472 -20.44 29.50 -23.30
N ASP A 473 -19.83 28.31 -23.15
CA ASP A 473 -19.33 27.50 -24.26
C ASP A 473 -19.94 26.08 -24.21
N PRO A 474 -20.98 25.80 -25.00
CA PRO A 474 -21.61 24.48 -25.07
C PRO A 474 -20.66 23.36 -25.53
N LYS A 475 -19.64 23.66 -26.34
CA LYS A 475 -18.65 22.66 -26.78
C LYS A 475 -17.71 22.33 -25.62
N ALA A 476 -17.21 23.32 -24.91
CA ALA A 476 -16.42 23.14 -23.70
C ALA A 476 -17.17 22.32 -22.65
N LEU A 477 -18.44 22.69 -22.40
CA LEU A 477 -19.28 22.04 -21.41
C LEU A 477 -19.46 20.55 -21.69
N ARG A 478 -19.90 20.19 -22.91
CA ARG A 478 -20.04 18.78 -23.32
C ARG A 478 -18.73 18.00 -23.21
N THR A 479 -17.62 18.65 -23.55
CA THR A 479 -16.28 18.04 -23.46
C THR A 479 -15.91 17.74 -22.01
N ALA A 480 -16.06 18.72 -21.12
CA ALA A 480 -15.76 18.57 -19.71
C ALA A 480 -16.64 17.49 -19.07
N GLU A 481 -17.95 17.46 -19.38
CA GLU A 481 -18.88 16.44 -18.88
C GLU A 481 -18.47 15.02 -19.31
N ALA A 482 -18.07 14.82 -20.57
CA ALA A 482 -17.61 13.51 -21.06
C ALA A 482 -16.35 13.03 -20.33
N ILE A 483 -15.38 13.93 -20.08
CA ILE A 483 -14.16 13.60 -19.34
C ILE A 483 -14.50 13.26 -17.88
N TYR A 484 -15.35 14.08 -17.25
CA TYR A 484 -15.77 13.86 -15.88
C TYR A 484 -16.50 12.52 -15.71
N ASP A 485 -17.37 12.16 -16.65
CA ASP A 485 -18.09 10.89 -16.65
C ASP A 485 -17.13 9.69 -16.61
N GLY A 486 -16.00 9.78 -17.32
CA GLY A 486 -14.92 8.79 -17.23
C GLY A 486 -14.24 8.76 -15.87
N ALA A 487 -13.80 9.93 -15.40
CA ALA A 487 -13.09 10.07 -14.12
C ALA A 487 -13.95 9.69 -12.90
N PHE A 488 -15.27 9.87 -12.98
CA PHE A 488 -16.24 9.61 -11.92
C PHE A 488 -16.19 8.18 -11.37
N TYR A 489 -15.75 7.21 -12.18
CA TYR A 489 -15.64 5.82 -11.74
C TYR A 489 -14.40 5.53 -10.88
N VAL A 490 -13.44 6.46 -10.84
CA VAL A 490 -12.15 6.31 -10.16
C VAL A 490 -12.04 7.19 -8.90
N VAL A 491 -12.69 8.35 -8.90
CA VAL A 491 -12.66 9.29 -7.76
C VAL A 491 -13.22 8.66 -6.48
N GLY A 492 -12.78 9.19 -5.33
CA GLY A 492 -13.12 8.67 -4.00
C GLY A 492 -14.61 8.69 -3.68
N LYS A 493 -15.12 7.55 -3.18
CA LYS A 493 -16.55 7.31 -2.86
C LYS A 493 -16.81 7.01 -1.39
N GLY A 494 -15.82 7.17 -0.51
CA GLY A 494 -16.00 6.96 0.93
C GLY A 494 -15.73 5.54 1.39
N GLN A 495 -14.87 4.80 0.69
CA GLN A 495 -14.43 3.46 1.08
C GLN A 495 -13.12 3.47 1.90
N LEU A 496 -12.54 4.64 2.16
CA LEU A 496 -11.21 4.83 2.75
C LEU A 496 -10.08 4.12 1.98
N GLY A 497 -8.85 4.28 2.47
CA GLY A 497 -7.68 3.68 1.85
C GLY A 497 -7.13 4.48 0.67
N HIS A 498 -6.24 3.85 -0.10
CA HIS A 498 -5.54 4.52 -1.20
C HIS A 498 -6.44 4.90 -2.39
N SER A 499 -7.58 4.22 -2.57
CA SER A 499 -8.56 4.54 -3.63
C SER A 499 -9.40 5.78 -3.30
N ASP A 500 -9.52 6.16 -2.03
CA ASP A 500 -10.34 7.28 -1.57
C ASP A 500 -9.52 8.56 -1.38
N ARG A 501 -8.62 8.84 -2.32
CA ARG A 501 -7.67 9.97 -2.26
C ARG A 501 -7.83 10.99 -3.38
N PHE A 502 -8.40 10.63 -4.52
CA PHE A 502 -8.59 11.56 -5.63
C PHE A 502 -10.03 12.06 -5.66
N PHE A 503 -10.23 13.37 -5.54
CA PHE A 503 -11.54 14.00 -5.59
C PHE A 503 -11.54 15.05 -6.70
N LEU A 504 -12.63 15.11 -7.47
CA LEU A 504 -12.75 16.02 -8.60
C LEU A 504 -14.02 16.86 -8.45
N HIS A 505 -13.87 18.18 -8.42
CA HIS A 505 -14.95 19.12 -8.18
C HIS A 505 -15.16 20.05 -9.36
N TRP A 506 -16.43 20.37 -9.61
CA TRP A 506 -16.81 21.36 -10.61
C TRP A 506 -16.57 22.78 -10.12
N LEU A 507 -15.96 23.60 -10.96
CA LEU A 507 -15.92 25.05 -10.80
C LEU A 507 -16.61 25.71 -12.00
N SER A 508 -17.77 26.31 -11.76
CA SER A 508 -18.50 27.00 -12.82
C SER A 508 -17.88 28.36 -13.09
N SER A 509 -17.62 28.66 -14.35
CA SER A 509 -17.06 29.93 -14.80
C SER A 509 -17.53 30.24 -16.21
N LYS A 510 -17.32 31.48 -16.64
CA LYS A 510 -17.25 31.82 -18.07
C LYS A 510 -15.85 31.56 -18.59
N SER A 511 -15.70 31.34 -19.89
CA SER A 511 -14.42 31.03 -20.53
C SER A 511 -13.37 32.12 -20.31
N HIS A 512 -13.73 33.40 -20.27
CA HIS A 512 -12.78 34.51 -20.06
C HIS A 512 -12.44 34.79 -18.59
N ASP A 513 -13.15 34.18 -17.63
CA ASP A 513 -13.02 34.46 -16.19
C ASP A 513 -12.36 33.30 -15.41
N THR A 514 -11.92 32.24 -16.10
CA THR A 514 -11.42 30.99 -15.49
C THR A 514 -10.30 31.19 -14.49
N SER A 515 -9.32 32.05 -14.82
CA SER A 515 -8.17 32.32 -13.95
C SER A 515 -8.60 33.04 -12.65
N THR A 516 -9.47 34.04 -12.76
CA THR A 516 -10.01 34.75 -11.61
C THR A 516 -10.83 33.80 -10.73
N ALA A 517 -11.70 33.00 -11.33
CA ALA A 517 -12.48 32.00 -10.62
C ALA A 517 -11.60 30.98 -9.88
N LEU A 518 -10.48 30.56 -10.47
CA LEU A 518 -9.52 29.66 -9.83
C LEU A 518 -8.84 30.30 -8.62
N TYR A 519 -8.36 31.55 -8.74
CA TYR A 519 -7.73 32.25 -7.62
C TYR A 519 -8.70 32.42 -6.44
N ASP A 520 -9.92 32.85 -6.75
CA ASP A 520 -11.03 32.93 -5.79
C ASP A 520 -11.28 31.59 -5.09
N GLU A 521 -11.21 30.49 -5.83
CA GLU A 521 -11.42 29.15 -5.31
C GLU A 521 -10.25 28.69 -4.43
N VAL A 522 -8.99 28.96 -4.83
CA VAL A 522 -7.77 28.63 -4.07
C VAL A 522 -7.72 29.38 -2.74
N GLU A 523 -8.17 30.63 -2.69
CA GLU A 523 -8.25 31.40 -1.45
C GLU A 523 -9.28 30.82 -0.48
N LYS A 524 -10.42 30.35 -1.01
CA LYS A 524 -11.55 29.86 -0.21
C LYS A 524 -11.38 28.39 0.19
N ARG A 525 -10.75 27.58 -0.66
CA ARG A 525 -10.70 26.13 -0.54
C ARG A 525 -9.36 25.56 -1.00
N VAL A 526 -9.00 24.41 -0.46
CA VAL A 526 -7.83 23.65 -0.91
C VAL A 526 -8.07 23.18 -2.34
N VAL A 527 -7.10 23.46 -3.22
CA VAL A 527 -7.07 23.02 -4.62
C VAL A 527 -5.66 22.53 -4.93
N THR A 528 -5.54 21.30 -5.45
CA THR A 528 -4.26 20.65 -5.73
C THR A 528 -3.93 20.64 -7.22
N ALA A 529 -4.90 20.36 -8.08
CA ALA A 529 -4.69 20.26 -9.52
C ALA A 529 -5.93 20.68 -10.34
N VAL A 530 -5.71 21.10 -11.58
CA VAL A 530 -6.76 21.40 -12.57
C VAL A 530 -6.71 20.36 -13.70
N PHE A 531 -7.88 19.87 -14.09
CA PHE A 531 -8.06 18.82 -15.11
C PHE A 531 -9.01 19.27 -16.21
N GLY A 532 -8.88 18.65 -17.39
CA GLY A 532 -9.84 18.79 -18.48
C GLY A 532 -9.64 20.08 -19.27
N VAL A 533 -10.76 20.73 -19.64
CA VAL A 533 -10.76 21.87 -20.56
C VAL A 533 -10.13 23.10 -19.91
N VAL A 534 -9.13 23.69 -20.59
CA VAL A 534 -8.43 24.90 -20.17
C VAL A 534 -8.14 25.82 -21.36
N ASP A 535 -7.83 27.08 -21.05
CA ASP A 535 -7.33 28.08 -21.99
C ASP A 535 -5.90 28.54 -21.63
N ASP A 536 -5.28 29.36 -22.49
CA ASP A 536 -3.91 29.83 -22.30
C ASP A 536 -3.73 30.76 -21.09
N SER A 537 -4.76 31.54 -20.75
CA SER A 537 -4.77 32.38 -19.55
C SER A 537 -4.68 31.52 -18.30
N LEU A 538 -5.51 30.48 -18.21
CA LEU A 538 -5.60 29.57 -17.09
C LEU A 538 -4.32 28.76 -16.94
N LEU A 539 -3.78 28.21 -18.03
CA LEU A 539 -2.48 27.50 -18.03
C LEU A 539 -1.32 28.38 -17.53
N SER A 540 -1.47 29.71 -17.57
CA SER A 540 -0.48 30.69 -17.09
C SER A 540 -0.60 31.03 -15.60
N THR A 541 -1.58 30.44 -14.91
CA THR A 541 -1.71 30.53 -13.45
C THR A 541 -0.52 29.87 -12.76
N LYS A 542 0.18 30.61 -11.90
CA LYS A 542 1.32 30.12 -11.12
C LYS A 542 0.86 29.36 -9.88
N GLY A 543 1.70 28.46 -9.38
CA GLY A 543 1.42 27.71 -8.14
C GLY A 543 0.36 26.60 -8.27
N MET A 544 -0.04 26.28 -9.50
CA MET A 544 -1.09 25.32 -9.81
C MET A 544 -0.55 24.19 -10.69
N ALA A 545 -0.92 22.95 -10.40
CA ALA A 545 -0.65 21.81 -11.28
C ALA A 545 -1.80 21.64 -12.29
N PHE A 546 -1.48 21.51 -13.58
CA PHE A 546 -2.41 21.18 -14.65
C PHE A 546 -2.11 19.77 -15.12
N ILE A 547 -3.10 18.88 -15.03
CA ILE A 547 -2.96 17.47 -15.37
C ILE A 547 -3.79 17.16 -16.60
N ASP A 548 -3.10 16.73 -17.65
CA ASP A 548 -3.60 16.46 -18.98
C ASP A 548 -4.58 17.52 -19.51
N PRO A 549 -4.16 18.80 -19.57
CA PRO A 549 -5.02 19.89 -20.00
C PRO A 549 -5.44 19.75 -21.47
N ILE A 550 -6.69 20.11 -21.76
CA ILE A 550 -7.29 20.01 -23.09
C ILE A 550 -7.67 21.41 -23.57
N THR A 551 -7.15 21.79 -24.74
CA THR A 551 -7.53 23.01 -25.44
C THR A 551 -8.54 22.67 -26.55
N LEU A 552 -9.57 23.52 -26.73
CA LEU A 552 -10.63 23.28 -27.72
C LEU A 552 -10.21 23.51 -29.18
N THR A 553 -9.07 24.16 -29.36
CA THR A 553 -8.38 24.35 -30.63
C THR A 553 -6.96 23.82 -30.51
N PRO A 554 -6.39 23.19 -31.55
CA PRO A 554 -5.05 22.63 -31.47
C PRO A 554 -4.02 23.71 -31.16
N GLN A 555 -3.27 23.51 -30.10
CA GLN A 555 -2.23 24.40 -29.62
C GLN A 555 -0.92 23.64 -29.48
N LEU A 556 0.19 24.32 -29.72
CA LEU A 556 1.52 23.78 -29.41
C LEU A 556 1.74 23.78 -27.90
N SER A 557 2.44 22.77 -27.39
CA SER A 557 2.77 22.70 -25.97
C SER A 557 3.76 23.80 -25.62
N ASN A 558 3.46 24.57 -24.57
CA ASN A 558 4.42 25.46 -23.95
C ASN A 558 5.05 24.73 -22.75
N PRO A 559 6.31 24.24 -22.86
CA PRO A 559 6.89 23.36 -21.86
C PRO A 559 7.00 24.08 -20.51
N ARG A 560 6.12 23.71 -19.59
CA ARG A 560 6.07 24.18 -18.22
C ARG A 560 6.04 22.99 -17.28
N ARG A 561 6.79 23.08 -16.19
CA ARG A 561 6.90 21.99 -15.21
C ARG A 561 5.55 21.67 -14.57
N ASN A 562 4.73 22.68 -14.34
CA ASN A 562 3.41 22.53 -13.74
C ASN A 562 2.30 22.13 -14.73
N VAL A 563 2.62 21.87 -15.99
CA VAL A 563 1.66 21.47 -17.04
C VAL A 563 2.02 20.08 -17.52
N ILE A 564 1.40 19.05 -16.95
CA ILE A 564 1.67 17.63 -17.21
C ILE A 564 0.80 17.12 -18.35
N HIS A 565 1.42 16.62 -19.41
CA HIS A 565 0.69 15.95 -20.50
C HIS A 565 0.69 14.43 -20.27
N LEU A 566 -0.46 13.78 -20.45
CA LEU A 566 -0.59 12.32 -20.49
C LEU A 566 -1.03 11.86 -21.89
N SER A 567 -1.81 12.70 -22.56
CA SER A 567 -2.19 12.63 -23.95
C SER A 567 -1.10 13.20 -24.86
N PRO A 568 -1.01 12.77 -26.14
CA PRO A 568 0.06 13.21 -27.02
C PRO A 568 -0.09 14.68 -27.37
N THR A 569 0.99 15.42 -27.17
CA THR A 569 1.11 16.82 -27.61
C THR A 569 0.92 16.94 -29.12
N LEU A 570 0.51 18.12 -29.61
CA LEU A 570 0.33 18.34 -31.05
C LEU A 570 1.63 18.04 -31.80
N GLU A 571 2.78 18.41 -31.23
CA GLU A 571 4.11 18.15 -31.79
C GLU A 571 4.39 16.66 -31.96
N GLN A 572 4.06 15.82 -30.98
CA GLN A 572 4.24 14.38 -31.08
C GLN A 572 3.31 13.78 -32.15
N GLN A 573 2.05 14.23 -32.20
CA GLN A 573 1.11 13.78 -33.22
C GLN A 573 1.63 14.12 -34.62
N LEU A 574 2.07 15.36 -34.84
CA LEU A 574 2.65 15.79 -36.11
C LEU A 574 3.91 15.00 -36.47
N PHE A 575 4.77 14.69 -35.50
CA PHE A 575 5.97 13.90 -35.72
C PHE A 575 5.64 12.50 -36.26
N VAL A 576 4.76 11.78 -35.56
CA VAL A 576 4.35 10.41 -35.93
C VAL A 576 3.59 10.40 -37.28
N ILE A 577 2.72 11.39 -37.51
CA ILE A 577 1.99 11.53 -38.78
C ILE A 577 2.95 11.77 -39.94
N VAL A 578 3.90 12.70 -39.80
CA VAL A 578 4.87 12.98 -40.87
C VAL A 578 5.76 11.76 -41.13
N GLU A 579 6.28 11.12 -40.09
CA GLU A 579 7.07 9.89 -40.24
C GLU A 579 6.32 8.83 -41.05
N HIS A 580 5.04 8.59 -40.72
CA HIS A 580 4.20 7.65 -41.46
C HIS A 580 4.01 8.03 -42.94
N ILE A 581 3.74 9.31 -43.20
CA ILE A 581 3.55 9.83 -44.55
C ILE A 581 4.81 9.61 -45.41
N ILE A 582 5.99 9.83 -44.84
CA ILE A 582 7.27 9.64 -45.54
C ILE A 582 7.57 8.16 -45.75
N GLN A 583 7.31 7.30 -44.75
CA GLN A 583 7.48 5.85 -44.89
C GLN A 583 6.60 5.26 -46.01
N ASN A 584 5.47 5.91 -46.31
CA ASN A 584 4.60 5.57 -47.45
C ASN A 584 5.03 6.19 -48.79
N GLY A 585 6.20 6.83 -48.88
CA GLY A 585 6.79 7.36 -50.11
C GLY A 585 6.32 8.75 -50.53
N ALA A 586 5.46 9.42 -49.75
CA ALA A 586 5.01 10.77 -50.07
C ALA A 586 6.03 11.82 -49.60
N GLY A 587 6.78 12.43 -50.51
CA GLY A 587 7.78 13.49 -50.18
C GLY A 587 7.19 14.87 -49.90
N LYS A 588 5.86 15.01 -49.95
CA LYS A 588 5.14 16.29 -49.98
C LYS A 588 3.82 16.18 -49.21
N MET A 589 3.49 17.21 -48.43
CA MET A 589 2.25 17.30 -47.66
C MET A 589 1.56 18.66 -47.86
N HIS A 590 0.23 18.70 -47.88
CA HIS A 590 -0.57 19.92 -47.76
C HIS A 590 -1.04 20.09 -46.30
N ALA A 591 -1.08 21.32 -45.78
CA ALA A 591 -1.60 21.57 -44.44
C ALA A 591 -2.59 22.74 -44.41
N ILE A 592 -3.69 22.54 -43.69
CA ILE A 592 -4.69 23.54 -43.38
C ILE A 592 -4.81 23.59 -41.86
N VAL A 593 -4.51 24.74 -41.26
CA VAL A 593 -4.42 24.88 -39.80
C VAL A 593 -5.29 26.04 -39.32
N ARG A 594 -6.20 25.73 -38.41
CA ARG A 594 -7.02 26.65 -37.63
C ARG A 594 -6.60 26.54 -36.16
N SER A 595 -5.81 27.49 -35.69
CA SER A 595 -5.17 27.47 -34.36
C SER A 595 -4.84 28.90 -33.91
N GLY A 596 -4.76 29.15 -32.61
CA GLY A 596 -4.24 30.40 -32.06
C GLY A 596 -2.78 30.68 -32.46
N ASP A 597 -1.99 29.65 -32.75
CA ASP A 597 -0.58 29.75 -33.15
C ASP A 597 -0.30 29.08 -34.51
N THR A 598 -1.03 29.46 -35.56
CA THR A 598 -0.78 28.95 -36.93
C THR A 598 0.68 29.12 -37.39
N ARG A 599 1.36 30.19 -36.94
CA ARG A 599 2.77 30.46 -37.26
C ARG A 599 3.70 29.44 -36.61
N GLY A 600 3.51 29.14 -35.33
CA GLY A 600 4.26 28.12 -34.61
C GLY A 600 4.01 26.74 -35.20
N VAL A 601 2.75 26.37 -35.44
CA VAL A 601 2.41 25.07 -36.05
C VAL A 601 3.09 24.91 -37.41
N ARG A 602 3.10 25.96 -38.25
CA ARG A 602 3.84 25.96 -39.53
C ARG A 602 5.33 25.70 -39.33
N LYS A 603 5.96 26.36 -38.34
CA LYS A 603 7.39 26.18 -38.06
C LYS A 603 7.70 24.77 -37.58
N VAL A 604 6.92 24.22 -36.66
CA VAL A 604 7.09 22.83 -36.18
C VAL A 604 6.94 21.87 -37.35
N LEU A 605 5.87 21.99 -38.14
CA LEU A 605 5.62 21.12 -39.29
C LEU A 605 6.73 21.18 -40.34
N GLN A 606 7.20 22.39 -40.69
CA GLN A 606 8.33 22.56 -41.61
C GLN A 606 9.61 21.93 -41.07
N LYS A 607 9.87 22.05 -39.76
CA LYS A 607 11.03 21.44 -39.11
C LYS A 607 10.95 19.92 -39.13
N THR A 608 9.80 19.34 -38.83
CA THR A 608 9.55 17.90 -38.90
C THR A 608 9.68 17.36 -40.32
N LEU A 609 9.06 18.02 -41.30
CA LEU A 609 9.19 17.64 -42.70
C LEU A 609 10.66 17.70 -43.15
N LYS A 610 11.39 18.78 -42.82
CA LYS A 610 12.82 18.91 -43.15
C LYS A 610 13.65 17.78 -42.53
N TYR A 611 13.37 17.40 -41.28
CA TYR A 611 14.05 16.31 -40.59
C TYR A 611 13.91 14.97 -41.34
N PHE A 612 12.74 14.72 -41.94
CA PHE A 612 12.48 13.54 -42.76
C PHE A 612 12.70 13.76 -44.28
N ASN A 613 13.47 14.78 -44.68
CA ASN A 613 13.75 15.12 -46.09
C ASN A 613 12.50 15.33 -46.97
N ALA A 614 11.44 15.87 -46.36
CA ALA A 614 10.18 16.18 -47.01
C ALA A 614 9.90 17.68 -47.04
N SER A 615 8.86 18.07 -47.78
CA SER A 615 8.51 19.48 -47.95
C SER A 615 7.01 19.75 -47.84
N LEU A 616 6.69 20.96 -47.40
CA LEU A 616 5.32 21.44 -47.30
C LEU A 616 4.90 22.05 -48.65
N SER A 617 3.94 21.41 -49.34
CA SER A 617 3.48 21.84 -50.66
C SER A 617 2.59 23.07 -50.61
N SER A 618 1.67 23.11 -49.65
CA SER A 618 0.89 24.30 -49.32
C SER A 618 0.61 24.37 -47.83
N PHE A 619 0.42 25.59 -47.33
CA PHE A 619 0.01 25.85 -45.95
C PHE A 619 -1.07 26.94 -45.96
N VAL A 620 -2.27 26.59 -45.52
CA VAL A 620 -3.39 27.53 -45.39
C VAL A 620 -3.63 27.79 -43.91
N ALA A 621 -3.32 29.02 -43.47
CA ALA A 621 -3.76 29.51 -42.16
C ALA A 621 -5.23 29.90 -42.28
N SER A 622 -6.11 29.14 -41.62
CA SER A 622 -7.55 29.38 -41.65
C SER A 622 -7.96 30.15 -40.40
N GLY A 623 -8.66 31.28 -40.57
CA GLY A 623 -9.30 31.98 -39.45
C GLY A 623 -10.51 31.20 -38.91
N GLU A 624 -10.99 31.60 -37.73
CA GLU A 624 -12.27 31.10 -37.22
C GLU A 624 -13.41 31.39 -38.22
N GLY A 625 -14.34 30.45 -38.37
CA GLY A 625 -15.47 30.55 -39.31
C GLY A 625 -15.16 30.35 -40.80
N SER A 626 -13.87 30.27 -41.19
CA SER A 626 -13.52 30.05 -42.60
C SER A 626 -13.76 28.58 -43.04
N THR A 627 -14.43 28.38 -44.17
CA THR A 627 -14.74 27.04 -44.72
C THR A 627 -13.52 26.31 -45.28
N LEU A 628 -13.53 24.97 -45.27
CA LEU A 628 -12.59 24.10 -46.00
C LEU A 628 -12.85 23.97 -47.50
N ARG A 629 -13.99 24.46 -48.01
CA ARG A 629 -14.30 24.39 -49.45
C ARG A 629 -13.18 25.02 -50.28
N ASP A 630 -12.88 24.38 -51.41
CA ASP A 630 -11.88 24.80 -52.41
C ASP A 630 -10.43 24.90 -51.91
N LYS A 631 -10.15 24.49 -50.67
CA LYS A 631 -8.80 24.44 -50.08
C LYS A 631 -8.17 23.06 -50.10
N LEU A 632 -8.98 22.00 -50.27
CA LEU A 632 -8.51 20.62 -50.27
C LEU A 632 -7.96 20.24 -51.66
N PRO A 633 -6.74 19.69 -51.75
CA PRO A 633 -6.17 19.22 -53.01
C PRO A 633 -6.89 17.96 -53.52
N THR A 634 -6.78 17.67 -54.81
CA THR A 634 -7.43 16.53 -55.48
C THR A 634 -6.66 15.21 -55.36
N ALA A 635 -5.41 15.24 -54.87
CA ALA A 635 -4.58 14.07 -54.55
C ALA A 635 -3.52 14.41 -53.50
N GLY A 636 -3.01 13.39 -52.80
CA GLY A 636 -1.90 13.49 -51.84
C GLY A 636 -2.32 13.49 -50.37
N GLU A 637 -1.37 13.87 -49.52
CA GLU A 637 -1.48 13.80 -48.06
C GLU A 637 -1.81 15.18 -47.49
N VAL A 638 -2.89 15.28 -46.70
CA VAL A 638 -3.42 16.55 -46.20
C VAL A 638 -3.55 16.53 -44.69
N LEU A 639 -2.89 17.44 -43.99
CA LEU A 639 -3.15 17.70 -42.58
C LEU A 639 -4.24 18.76 -42.44
N VAL A 640 -5.30 18.48 -41.70
CA VAL A 640 -6.33 19.43 -41.29
C VAL A 640 -6.31 19.51 -39.77
N ALA A 641 -5.74 20.58 -39.22
CA ALA A 641 -5.72 20.81 -37.77
C ALA A 641 -6.67 21.94 -37.39
N GLY A 642 -7.54 21.69 -36.42
CA GLY A 642 -8.55 22.61 -35.89
C GLY A 642 -9.90 22.42 -36.54
N LEU A 643 -10.35 21.17 -36.71
CA LEU A 643 -11.61 20.83 -37.36
C LEU A 643 -12.83 21.43 -36.64
N ILE A 644 -13.83 21.86 -37.41
CA ILE A 644 -15.15 22.28 -36.90
C ILE A 644 -16.25 21.38 -37.50
N SER A 645 -17.43 21.38 -36.89
CA SER A 645 -18.53 20.50 -37.33
C SER A 645 -18.91 20.70 -38.82
N ASP A 646 -18.95 21.96 -39.29
CA ASP A 646 -19.25 22.31 -40.69
C ASP A 646 -18.22 21.79 -41.71
N ASP A 647 -17.01 21.44 -41.26
CA ASP A 647 -15.98 20.87 -42.10
C ASP A 647 -16.22 19.38 -42.40
N ILE A 648 -16.97 18.67 -41.54
CA ILE A 648 -17.18 17.21 -41.66
C ILE A 648 -17.90 16.82 -42.96
N PRO A 649 -19.03 17.44 -43.35
CA PRO A 649 -19.68 17.13 -44.63
C PRO A 649 -18.79 17.45 -45.85
N ILE A 650 -17.94 18.47 -45.74
CA ILE A 650 -17.00 18.85 -46.82
C ILE A 650 -15.94 17.75 -46.99
N ILE A 651 -15.31 17.32 -45.89
CA ILE A 651 -14.33 16.24 -45.89
C ILE A 651 -14.97 14.94 -46.40
N LEU A 652 -16.17 14.61 -45.93
CA LEU A 652 -16.91 13.43 -46.35
C LEU A 652 -17.15 13.42 -47.87
N SER A 653 -17.66 14.54 -48.42
CA SER A 653 -17.87 14.67 -49.86
C SER A 653 -16.56 14.65 -50.64
N HIS A 654 -15.49 15.24 -50.11
CA HIS A 654 -14.19 15.33 -50.78
C HIS A 654 -13.51 13.96 -50.89
N LEU A 655 -13.46 13.22 -49.78
CA LEU A 655 -12.91 11.86 -49.78
C LEU A 655 -13.73 10.93 -50.68
N GLY A 656 -15.06 11.08 -50.71
CA GLY A 656 -15.90 10.31 -51.64
C GLY A 656 -15.64 10.60 -53.13
N LYS A 657 -15.19 11.81 -53.48
CA LYS A 657 -14.89 12.21 -54.86
C LYS A 657 -13.45 11.93 -55.29
N HIS A 658 -12.49 12.03 -54.38
CA HIS A 658 -11.06 11.96 -54.69
C HIS A 658 -10.40 10.76 -53.98
N HIS A 659 -10.21 9.65 -54.70
CA HIS A 659 -9.70 8.39 -54.14
C HIS A 659 -8.23 8.44 -53.69
N ASN A 660 -7.42 9.34 -54.27
CA ASN A 660 -5.99 9.46 -53.98
C ASN A 660 -5.67 10.50 -52.89
N VAL A 661 -6.65 10.87 -52.07
CA VAL A 661 -6.50 11.83 -50.96
C VAL A 661 -6.57 11.09 -49.63
N ARG A 662 -5.62 11.36 -48.74
CA ARG A 662 -5.67 10.98 -47.32
C ARG A 662 -5.63 12.23 -46.45
N ILE A 663 -6.48 12.27 -45.42
CA ILE A 663 -6.62 13.41 -44.53
C ILE A 663 -6.23 12.99 -43.12
N PHE A 664 -5.32 13.74 -42.51
CA PHE A 664 -4.89 13.57 -41.13
C PHE A 664 -5.45 14.70 -40.27
N VAL A 665 -5.96 14.35 -39.10
CA VAL A 665 -6.50 15.30 -38.11
C VAL A 665 -5.87 15.05 -36.73
N PRO A 666 -5.65 16.09 -35.91
CA PRO A 666 -5.28 15.92 -34.50
C PRO A 666 -6.31 15.06 -33.73
N PHE A 667 -5.84 14.28 -32.77
CA PHE A 667 -6.71 13.42 -31.95
C PHE A 667 -7.79 14.20 -31.21
N PHE A 668 -7.49 15.38 -30.66
CA PHE A 668 -8.51 16.17 -29.96
C PHE A 668 -9.60 16.70 -30.90
N ASP A 669 -9.31 16.94 -32.18
CA ASP A 669 -10.37 17.26 -33.15
C ASP A 669 -11.34 16.09 -33.32
N VAL A 670 -10.80 14.86 -33.36
CA VAL A 670 -11.60 13.63 -33.42
C VAL A 670 -12.38 13.42 -32.14
N ALA A 671 -11.75 13.60 -30.98
CA ALA A 671 -12.37 13.37 -29.68
C ALA A 671 -13.50 14.40 -29.41
N LEU A 672 -13.31 15.66 -29.79
CA LEU A 672 -14.28 16.74 -29.62
C LEU A 672 -15.48 16.64 -30.58
N LEU A 673 -15.30 16.04 -31.76
CA LEU A 673 -16.33 15.88 -32.79
C LEU A 673 -16.67 14.40 -33.03
N TYR A 674 -16.48 13.57 -32.01
CA TYR A 674 -16.53 12.11 -32.13
C TYR A 674 -17.89 11.62 -32.65
N ASP A 675 -18.99 12.12 -32.10
CA ASP A 675 -20.33 11.67 -32.47
C ASP A 675 -20.68 12.10 -33.91
N GLU A 676 -20.31 13.33 -34.29
CA GLU A 676 -20.49 13.85 -35.64
C GLU A 676 -19.66 13.06 -36.68
N LEU A 677 -18.40 12.73 -36.36
CA LEU A 677 -17.53 11.93 -37.23
C LEU A 677 -18.02 10.49 -37.36
N VAL A 678 -18.40 9.85 -36.25
CA VAL A 678 -18.96 8.49 -36.26
C VAL A 678 -20.24 8.45 -37.09
N SER A 679 -21.12 9.44 -36.95
CA SER A 679 -22.34 9.52 -37.74
C SER A 679 -22.06 9.72 -39.23
N ALA A 680 -21.15 10.63 -39.59
CA ALA A 680 -20.84 10.95 -40.97
C ALA A 680 -20.12 9.80 -41.73
N PHE A 681 -19.18 9.13 -41.06
CA PHE A 681 -18.32 8.11 -41.68
C PHE A 681 -18.82 6.68 -41.54
N ARG A 682 -19.92 6.44 -40.84
CA ARG A 682 -20.54 5.10 -40.73
C ARG A 682 -20.82 4.52 -42.12
N ASP A 683 -20.42 3.27 -42.31
CA ASP A 683 -20.60 2.50 -43.55
C ASP A 683 -19.99 3.16 -44.80
N LYS A 684 -19.01 4.06 -44.62
CA LYS A 684 -18.30 4.69 -45.73
C LYS A 684 -16.99 3.93 -46.02
N PRO A 685 -16.80 3.39 -47.23
CA PRO A 685 -15.63 2.57 -47.55
C PRO A 685 -14.32 3.36 -47.49
N PHE A 686 -14.40 4.70 -47.59
CA PHE A 686 -13.26 5.61 -47.55
C PHE A 686 -12.97 6.19 -46.14
N ALA A 687 -13.62 5.66 -45.09
CA ALA A 687 -13.30 6.02 -43.70
C ALA A 687 -11.87 5.61 -43.29
N ASP A 688 -11.23 4.73 -44.05
CA ASP A 688 -9.84 4.31 -43.87
C ASP A 688 -8.83 5.43 -44.19
N ARG A 689 -9.26 6.44 -44.96
CA ARG A 689 -8.44 7.59 -45.41
C ARG A 689 -8.57 8.85 -44.55
N LEU A 690 -9.38 8.83 -43.49
CA LEU A 690 -9.38 9.85 -42.43
C LEU A 690 -8.61 9.30 -41.23
N LEU A 691 -7.47 9.90 -40.90
CA LEU A 691 -6.45 9.33 -40.02
C LEU A 691 -6.10 10.29 -38.87
N PHE A 692 -5.65 9.76 -37.72
CA PHE A 692 -5.20 10.55 -36.57
C PHE A 692 -4.25 9.75 -35.68
N ALA A 693 -3.46 10.44 -34.86
CA ALA A 693 -2.48 9.82 -33.96
C ALA A 693 -2.94 9.89 -32.50
N THR A 694 -3.02 8.76 -31.81
CA THR A 694 -3.45 8.65 -30.40
C THR A 694 -2.61 7.63 -29.64
N ASN A 695 -2.41 7.81 -28.33
CA ASN A 695 -1.84 6.79 -27.45
C ASN A 695 -2.93 5.98 -26.71
N LEU A 696 -4.20 6.32 -26.86
CA LEU A 696 -5.27 5.58 -26.21
C LEU A 696 -5.47 4.23 -26.90
N PRO A 697 -5.72 3.15 -26.13
CA PRO A 697 -6.26 1.92 -26.69
C PRO A 697 -7.70 2.12 -27.21
N HIS A 698 -8.22 1.15 -27.98
CA HIS A 698 -9.55 1.28 -28.59
C HIS A 698 -10.65 1.27 -27.52
N TRP A 699 -11.27 2.44 -27.29
CA TRP A 699 -12.27 2.66 -26.23
C TRP A 699 -13.51 1.76 -26.33
N GLY A 700 -13.88 1.32 -27.53
CA GLY A 700 -15.04 0.45 -27.78
C GLY A 700 -14.72 -1.03 -28.09
N ASP A 701 -13.48 -1.49 -27.91
CA ASP A 701 -13.12 -2.88 -28.27
C ASP A 701 -13.56 -3.88 -27.19
N LYS A 702 -14.63 -4.63 -27.46
CA LYS A 702 -15.16 -5.66 -26.55
C LYS A 702 -14.19 -6.83 -26.34
N ASN A 703 -13.30 -7.08 -27.30
CA ASN A 703 -12.31 -8.16 -27.25
C ASN A 703 -10.89 -7.61 -27.00
N THR A 704 -10.82 -6.46 -26.30
CA THR A 704 -9.56 -5.75 -26.06
C THR A 704 -8.53 -6.60 -25.33
N LYS A 705 -7.28 -6.47 -25.78
CA LYS A 705 -6.10 -6.98 -25.07
C LYS A 705 -5.59 -5.99 -24.01
N SER A 706 -6.10 -4.76 -24.01
CA SER A 706 -5.72 -3.72 -23.05
C SER A 706 -6.35 -3.98 -21.69
N ASP A 707 -5.52 -4.10 -20.65
CA ASP A 707 -5.97 -4.25 -19.27
C ASP A 707 -6.73 -3.00 -18.80
N MET A 708 -6.29 -1.81 -19.22
CA MET A 708 -6.95 -0.54 -18.96
C MET A 708 -8.37 -0.50 -19.51
N VAL A 709 -8.59 -0.91 -20.76
CA VAL A 709 -9.93 -0.89 -21.39
C VAL A 709 -10.84 -1.94 -20.77
N ARG A 710 -10.31 -3.13 -20.46
CA ARG A 710 -11.11 -4.18 -19.80
C ARG A 710 -11.63 -3.71 -18.46
N GLU A 711 -10.79 -3.02 -17.68
CA GLU A 711 -11.19 -2.45 -16.40
C GLU A 711 -12.17 -1.28 -16.59
N PHE A 712 -11.97 -0.41 -17.59
CA PHE A 712 -12.90 0.66 -17.95
C PHE A 712 -14.29 0.10 -18.29
N HIS A 713 -14.41 -0.93 -19.14
CA HIS A 713 -15.69 -1.58 -19.46
C HIS A 713 -16.33 -2.29 -18.26
N ARG A 714 -15.51 -2.78 -17.32
CA ARG A 714 -16.00 -3.41 -16.09
C ARG A 714 -16.72 -2.41 -15.18
N VAL A 715 -16.26 -1.16 -15.12
CA VAL A 715 -16.84 -0.12 -14.25
C VAL A 715 -17.86 0.77 -14.98
N VAL A 716 -17.61 1.08 -16.26
CA VAL A 716 -18.53 1.84 -17.13
C VAL A 716 -19.38 0.86 -17.92
N ARG A 717 -20.49 0.42 -17.33
CA ARG A 717 -21.39 -0.58 -17.94
C ARG A 717 -22.19 -0.06 -19.14
N ASP A 718 -22.45 1.24 -19.16
CA ASP A 718 -23.18 1.89 -20.26
C ASP A 718 -22.26 2.04 -21.47
N GLU A 719 -22.45 1.17 -22.47
CA GLU A 719 -21.65 1.17 -23.70
C GLU A 719 -21.75 2.49 -24.48
N SER A 720 -22.83 3.26 -24.31
CA SER A 720 -22.97 4.57 -24.95
C SER A 720 -21.92 5.58 -24.47
N LYS A 721 -21.34 5.34 -23.30
CA LYS A 721 -20.26 6.14 -22.71
C LYS A 721 -18.86 5.69 -23.12
N TRP A 722 -18.71 4.61 -23.90
CA TRP A 722 -17.42 4.13 -24.39
C TRP A 722 -16.92 5.01 -25.53
N LYS A 723 -16.49 6.22 -25.17
CA LYS A 723 -16.05 7.28 -26.05
C LYS A 723 -14.61 7.70 -25.71
N PRO A 724 -13.88 8.35 -26.64
CA PRO A 724 -12.50 8.77 -26.41
C PRO A 724 -12.34 9.64 -25.17
N LEU A 725 -13.21 10.65 -24.98
CA LEU A 725 -13.12 11.59 -23.86
C LEU A 725 -13.43 10.93 -22.52
N SER A 726 -14.39 10.01 -22.47
CA SER A 726 -14.67 9.22 -21.26
C SER A 726 -13.49 8.32 -20.89
N LEU A 727 -12.88 7.65 -21.87
CA LEU A 727 -11.67 6.86 -21.61
C LEU A 727 -10.52 7.77 -21.16
N LEU A 728 -10.33 8.93 -21.79
CA LEU A 728 -9.30 9.90 -21.43
C LEU A 728 -9.42 10.34 -19.96
N GLY A 729 -10.62 10.71 -19.52
CA GLY A 729 -10.87 11.06 -18.11
C GLY A 729 -10.60 9.90 -17.15
N TYR A 730 -10.97 8.68 -17.56
CA TYR A 730 -10.71 7.47 -16.78
C TYR A 730 -9.21 7.19 -16.61
N VAL A 731 -8.42 7.24 -17.69
CA VAL A 731 -6.99 6.92 -17.65
C VAL A 731 -6.18 7.99 -16.91
N ALA A 732 -6.56 9.27 -17.04
CA ALA A 732 -5.95 10.36 -16.28
C ALA A 732 -6.20 10.21 -14.77
N ALA A 733 -7.44 9.87 -14.39
CA ALA A 733 -7.79 9.61 -12.99
C ALA A 733 -7.03 8.39 -12.42
N ARG A 734 -6.89 7.31 -13.20
CA ARG A 734 -6.12 6.11 -12.83
C ARG A 734 -4.64 6.43 -12.63
N ALA A 735 -4.06 7.26 -13.50
CA ALA A 735 -2.69 7.76 -13.35
C ALA A 735 -2.49 8.55 -12.06
N MET A 736 -3.42 9.44 -11.70
CA MET A 736 -3.34 10.19 -10.46
C MET A 736 -3.43 9.30 -9.22
N ILE A 737 -4.33 8.30 -9.20
CA ILE A 737 -4.37 7.34 -8.10
C ILE A 737 -3.04 6.59 -7.95
N ASN A 738 -2.42 6.17 -9.06
CA ASN A 738 -1.11 5.48 -9.03
C ASN A 738 0.00 6.38 -8.44
N VAL A 739 0.06 7.65 -8.85
CA VAL A 739 1.01 8.63 -8.30
C VAL A 739 0.77 8.83 -6.81
N LEU A 740 -0.48 9.01 -6.39
CA LEU A 740 -0.86 9.26 -5.00
C LEU A 740 -0.51 8.11 -4.05
N GLN A 741 -0.43 6.87 -4.52
CA GLN A 741 -0.05 5.72 -3.66
C GLN A 741 1.32 5.89 -3.01
N ARG A 742 2.21 6.69 -3.60
CA ARG A 742 3.58 6.93 -3.11
C ARG A 742 3.73 8.27 -2.37
N MET A 743 2.65 9.04 -2.22
CA MET A 743 2.67 10.37 -1.63
C MET A 743 2.09 10.37 -0.22
N GLY A 744 2.85 10.90 0.75
CA GLY A 744 2.37 11.19 2.10
C GLY A 744 1.64 12.53 2.19
N HIS A 745 2.19 13.56 1.54
CA HIS A 745 1.67 14.92 1.44
C HIS A 745 1.21 15.21 0.01
N VAL A 746 0.21 16.07 -0.17
CA VAL A 746 -0.40 16.33 -1.48
C VAL A 746 -0.66 17.82 -1.67
N THR A 747 0.34 18.52 -2.20
CA THR A 747 0.26 19.89 -2.67
C THR A 747 0.47 19.97 -4.20
N PRO A 748 0.15 21.08 -4.87
CA PRO A 748 0.42 21.24 -6.31
C PRO A 748 1.90 20.99 -6.67
N GLU A 749 2.83 21.51 -5.88
CA GLU A 749 4.27 21.37 -6.12
C GLU A 749 4.74 19.94 -5.90
N GLU A 750 4.36 19.32 -4.78
CA GLU A 750 4.74 17.92 -4.49
C GLU A 750 4.13 16.94 -5.48
N LEU A 751 2.93 17.20 -6.01
CA LEU A 751 2.34 16.37 -7.06
C LEU A 751 3.18 16.42 -8.33
N VAL A 752 3.61 17.62 -8.74
CA VAL A 752 4.50 17.78 -9.89
C VAL A 752 5.86 17.12 -9.61
N ASP A 753 6.44 17.32 -8.43
CA ASP A 753 7.70 16.69 -8.02
C ASP A 753 7.61 15.16 -8.02
N ALA A 754 6.50 14.60 -7.55
CA ALA A 754 6.23 13.17 -7.55
C ALA A 754 6.14 12.59 -8.98
N ILE A 755 5.65 13.37 -9.95
CA ILE A 755 5.57 12.96 -11.35
C ILE A 755 6.96 12.98 -12.01
N PHE A 756 7.72 14.06 -11.81
CA PHE A 756 9.08 14.17 -12.38
C PHE A 756 10.08 13.21 -11.72
N SER A 757 9.98 12.98 -10.41
CA SER A 757 10.85 12.04 -9.70
C SER A 757 10.66 10.58 -10.13
N GLN A 758 9.46 10.21 -10.57
CA GLN A 758 9.20 8.87 -11.10
C GLN A 758 9.76 8.68 -12.51
N SER A 759 9.98 9.77 -13.26
CA SER A 759 10.33 9.84 -14.67
C SER A 759 9.32 9.16 -15.60
N VAL A 760 8.86 7.94 -15.31
CA VAL A 760 7.87 7.18 -16.07
C VAL A 760 6.79 6.68 -15.12
N ILE A 761 5.53 6.96 -15.44
CA ILE A 761 4.36 6.43 -14.74
C ILE A 761 3.81 5.28 -15.57
N THR A 762 3.62 4.11 -14.96
CA THR A 762 3.01 2.95 -15.63
C THR A 762 1.77 2.52 -14.86
N VAL A 763 0.65 2.40 -15.57
CA VAL A 763 -0.66 2.03 -15.01
C VAL A 763 -1.32 1.03 -15.93
N ASP A 764 -1.51 -0.19 -15.43
CA ASP A 764 -1.93 -1.33 -16.23
C ASP A 764 -1.00 -1.48 -17.45
N ASP A 765 -1.53 -1.45 -18.66
CA ASP A 765 -0.78 -1.48 -19.93
C ASP A 765 -0.42 -0.10 -20.49
N MET A 766 -0.78 0.99 -19.79
CA MET A 766 -0.46 2.35 -20.21
C MET A 766 0.85 2.85 -19.58
N ARG A 767 1.63 3.59 -20.36
CA ARG A 767 2.90 4.20 -19.95
C ARG A 767 2.92 5.68 -20.29
N TYR A 768 3.28 6.50 -19.30
CA TYR A 768 3.44 7.95 -19.43
C TYR A 768 4.86 8.39 -19.05
N GLY A 769 5.42 9.34 -19.79
CA GLY A 769 6.79 9.85 -19.64
C GLY A 769 7.67 9.55 -20.87
N PRO A 770 8.99 9.77 -20.80
CA PRO A 770 9.71 10.27 -19.64
C PRO A 770 9.38 11.74 -19.33
N PHE A 771 9.22 12.04 -18.03
CA PHE A 771 9.20 13.37 -17.45
C PHE A 771 10.61 13.68 -16.95
N ASP A 772 11.22 14.76 -17.44
CA ASP A 772 12.60 15.13 -17.08
C ASP A 772 12.73 16.64 -16.91
N ASP A 773 13.33 17.08 -15.81
CA ASP A 773 13.68 18.47 -15.52
C ASP A 773 15.16 18.80 -15.79
N LYS A 774 16.01 17.77 -15.94
CA LYS A 774 17.44 17.89 -16.23
C LYS A 774 17.69 17.99 -17.71
N CYS A 775 17.10 19.00 -18.35
CA CYS A 775 17.51 19.33 -19.69
C CYS A 775 18.97 19.80 -19.69
N THR A 776 19.87 18.94 -20.17
CA THR A 776 21.21 19.37 -20.57
C THR A 776 21.08 20.56 -21.53
N LYS A 777 22.01 21.53 -21.44
CA LYS A 777 22.01 22.85 -22.13
C LYS A 777 21.74 22.86 -23.65
N LYS A 778 21.50 21.70 -24.28
CA LYS A 778 21.20 21.52 -25.70
C LYS A 778 19.71 21.46 -26.05
N SER A 779 18.77 21.64 -25.11
CA SER A 779 17.36 21.76 -25.52
C SER A 779 17.13 23.10 -26.26
N LEU A 780 16.54 23.02 -27.44
CA LEU A 780 16.43 24.12 -28.42
C LEU A 780 15.29 25.12 -28.12
N PHE A 781 14.47 24.86 -27.09
CA PHE A 781 13.45 25.81 -26.65
C PHE A 781 14.07 26.71 -25.57
N GLY A 782 14.47 27.91 -25.97
CA GLY A 782 15.28 28.86 -25.21
C GLY A 782 15.21 28.77 -23.67
N LYS A 783 16.37 28.47 -23.08
CA LYS A 783 16.91 28.70 -21.71
C LYS A 783 16.05 28.95 -20.45
N LYS A 784 14.73 29.17 -20.44
CA LYS A 784 14.04 29.62 -19.21
C LYS A 784 13.12 28.63 -18.50
N GLN A 785 12.68 27.54 -19.12
CA GLN A 785 11.91 26.49 -18.45
C GLN A 785 12.05 25.23 -19.30
N CYS A 786 13.12 24.47 -19.12
CA CYS A 786 13.21 23.20 -19.83
C CYS A 786 12.70 22.08 -18.93
N ALA A 787 11.49 21.63 -19.24
CA ALA A 787 10.96 20.36 -18.79
C ALA A 787 10.63 19.55 -20.05
N VAL A 788 11.08 18.30 -20.12
CA VAL A 788 10.61 17.33 -21.09
C VAL A 788 9.31 16.76 -20.55
N ASN A 789 8.20 17.12 -21.19
CA ASN A 789 6.86 16.76 -20.74
C ASN A 789 6.00 16.29 -21.90
N TYR A 790 6.56 15.40 -22.72
CA TYR A 790 5.84 14.85 -23.86
C TYR A 790 4.82 13.80 -23.42
N GLY A 791 5.05 13.10 -22.31
CA GLY A 791 4.00 12.41 -21.56
C GLY A 791 3.44 11.15 -22.21
N ALA A 792 2.93 11.22 -23.43
CA ALA A 792 2.40 10.08 -24.16
C ALA A 792 3.51 9.21 -24.77
N THR A 793 3.38 7.89 -24.60
CA THR A 793 4.17 6.86 -25.29
C THR A 793 3.27 5.96 -26.11
N HIS A 794 3.84 5.11 -26.96
CA HIS A 794 3.11 4.11 -27.76
C HIS A 794 2.01 4.73 -28.66
N ILE A 795 2.30 5.89 -29.24
CA ILE A 795 1.40 6.61 -30.12
C ILE A 795 1.19 5.77 -31.40
N SER A 796 -0.06 5.55 -31.74
CA SER A 796 -0.48 4.78 -32.91
C SER A 796 -1.27 5.67 -33.85
N VAL A 797 -1.17 5.41 -35.16
CA VAL A 797 -1.97 6.11 -36.19
C VAL A 797 -3.16 5.23 -36.55
N TRP A 798 -4.36 5.77 -36.37
CA TRP A 798 -5.62 5.08 -36.63
C TRP A 798 -6.34 5.71 -37.80
N SER A 799 -7.13 4.90 -38.49
CA SER A 799 -8.13 5.37 -39.43
C SER A 799 -9.52 5.43 -38.78
N MET A 800 -10.44 6.19 -39.37
CA MET A 800 -11.82 6.22 -38.92
C MET A 800 -12.52 4.86 -39.09
N SER A 801 -12.12 4.05 -40.09
CA SER A 801 -12.55 2.65 -40.18
C SER A 801 -12.23 1.84 -38.93
N ARG A 802 -11.06 2.07 -38.31
CA ARG A 802 -10.70 1.43 -37.05
C ARG A 802 -11.54 1.90 -35.87
N VAL A 803 -11.85 3.19 -35.81
CA VAL A 803 -12.76 3.73 -34.78
C VAL A 803 -14.13 3.07 -34.84
N LEU A 804 -14.63 2.83 -36.06
CA LEU A 804 -15.94 2.20 -36.30
C LEU A 804 -15.91 0.68 -36.12
N ASN A 805 -14.77 0.04 -36.42
CA ASN A 805 -14.57 -1.41 -36.29
C ASN A 805 -13.22 -1.73 -35.62
N PRO A 806 -13.22 -2.15 -34.35
CA PRO A 806 -12.01 -2.47 -33.60
C PRO A 806 -11.12 -3.55 -34.22
N SER A 807 -11.68 -4.44 -35.06
CA SER A 807 -10.93 -5.51 -35.73
C SER A 807 -9.99 -4.99 -36.81
N VAL A 808 -10.14 -3.74 -37.25
CA VAL A 808 -9.19 -3.09 -38.16
C VAL A 808 -7.92 -2.73 -37.39
N SER A 809 -6.78 -3.22 -37.85
CA SER A 809 -5.48 -2.91 -37.24
C SER A 809 -5.13 -1.41 -37.34
N PRO A 810 -4.36 -0.86 -36.40
CA PRO A 810 -3.77 0.46 -36.55
C PRO A 810 -2.91 0.54 -37.81
N VAL A 811 -2.89 1.70 -38.46
CA VAL A 811 -2.06 1.97 -39.63
C VAL A 811 -0.59 2.04 -39.25
N VAL A 812 -0.30 2.61 -38.08
CA VAL A 812 1.00 2.55 -37.42
C VAL A 812 0.79 2.06 -36.00
N THR A 813 1.57 1.08 -35.57
CA THR A 813 1.51 0.51 -34.23
C THR A 813 2.64 1.01 -33.35
N HIS A 814 2.31 1.61 -32.20
CA HIS A 814 3.22 1.79 -31.05
C HIS A 814 4.55 2.53 -31.35
N VAL A 815 4.48 3.81 -31.72
CA VAL A 815 5.67 4.66 -31.89
C VAL A 815 5.81 5.62 -30.70
N THR A 816 7.00 5.68 -30.11
CA THR A 816 7.36 6.69 -29.10
C THR A 816 8.43 7.59 -29.70
N PRO A 817 8.07 8.76 -30.27
CA PRO A 817 9.05 9.62 -30.93
C PRO A 817 10.01 10.20 -29.90
N SER A 818 11.32 10.20 -30.20
CA SER A 818 12.33 10.78 -29.31
C SER A 818 12.22 12.30 -29.16
N MET A 819 11.46 12.95 -30.06
CA MET A 819 11.28 14.40 -30.16
C MET A 819 12.61 15.19 -30.26
N LYS A 820 13.70 14.53 -30.67
CA LYS A 820 15.00 15.14 -30.92
C LYS A 820 15.18 15.40 -32.41
N TYR A 821 15.13 16.66 -32.80
CA TYR A 821 15.54 17.11 -34.12
C TYR A 821 17.06 17.24 -34.10
N GLY A 822 17.78 16.19 -34.49
CA GLY A 822 19.23 16.31 -34.72
C GLY A 822 19.50 17.35 -35.82
N ASP A 823 20.61 18.08 -35.70
CA ASP A 823 21.08 18.90 -36.83
C ASP A 823 21.37 17.96 -37.99
N THR A 824 20.65 18.16 -39.09
CA THR A 824 20.86 17.45 -40.37
C THR A 824 22.14 17.92 -41.08
N GLU A 825 23.04 18.60 -40.37
CA GLU A 825 24.42 18.80 -40.83
C GLU A 825 25.18 17.48 -40.74
N GLY A 826 24.83 16.58 -41.66
CA GLY A 826 25.65 15.44 -41.97
C GLY A 826 27.03 15.95 -42.37
N PHE A 827 28.00 15.75 -41.48
CA PHE A 827 29.41 15.79 -41.84
C PHE A 827 29.64 14.74 -42.93
N ARG A 828 29.51 15.16 -44.19
CA ARG A 828 29.73 14.30 -45.35
C ARG A 828 31.24 14.14 -45.52
N LEU A 829 31.83 13.15 -44.84
CA LEU A 829 33.25 12.84 -44.91
C LEU A 829 33.67 12.50 -46.34
N LYS A 830 34.70 13.20 -46.85
CA LYS A 830 35.32 12.93 -48.16
C LYS A 830 35.94 11.52 -48.17
N ARG A 831 35.94 10.85 -49.34
CA ARG A 831 36.41 9.45 -49.54
C ARG A 831 37.79 9.15 -48.92
N GLY A 832 38.73 10.11 -48.93
CA GLY A 832 40.05 9.93 -48.30
C GLY A 832 39.99 9.74 -46.78
N HIS A 833 39.08 10.44 -46.09
CA HIS A 833 38.87 10.25 -44.65
C HIS A 833 38.13 8.96 -44.34
N ILE A 834 37.24 8.49 -45.23
CA ILE A 834 36.57 7.19 -45.06
C ILE A 834 37.61 6.05 -45.08
N ALA A 835 38.60 6.12 -45.97
CA ALA A 835 39.68 5.13 -46.00
C ALA A 835 40.54 5.19 -44.72
N ALA A 836 40.91 6.38 -44.26
CA ALA A 836 41.68 6.55 -43.02
C ALA A 836 40.90 6.09 -41.78
N ILE A 837 39.61 6.43 -41.69
CA ILE A 837 38.72 6.02 -40.61
C ILE A 837 38.50 4.51 -40.66
N ALA A 838 38.32 3.90 -41.84
CA ALA A 838 38.16 2.46 -41.97
C ALA A 838 39.40 1.71 -41.47
N VAL A 839 40.61 2.13 -41.87
CA VAL A 839 41.87 1.54 -41.37
C VAL A 839 42.00 1.74 -39.87
N SER A 840 41.73 2.96 -39.37
CA SER A 840 41.82 3.25 -37.93
C SER A 840 40.77 2.50 -37.12
N CYS A 841 39.55 2.31 -37.63
CA CYS A 841 38.50 1.53 -37.00
C CYS A 841 38.85 0.04 -36.98
N VAL A 842 39.46 -0.51 -38.04
CA VAL A 842 39.92 -1.90 -38.03
C VAL A 842 41.01 -2.11 -36.98
N VAL A 843 41.97 -1.18 -36.85
CA VAL A 843 43.02 -1.24 -35.82
C VAL A 843 42.45 -1.08 -34.41
N VAL A 844 41.57 -0.10 -34.19
CA VAL A 844 40.93 0.12 -32.89
C VAL A 844 39.99 -1.03 -32.54
N LEU A 845 39.25 -1.59 -33.50
CA LEU A 845 38.40 -2.76 -33.27
C LEU A 845 39.25 -4.00 -32.98
N ALA A 846 40.39 -4.19 -33.67
CA ALA A 846 41.31 -5.27 -33.37
C ALA A 846 41.89 -5.13 -31.95
N LEU A 847 42.27 -3.91 -31.54
CA LEU A 847 42.69 -3.58 -30.18
C LEU A 847 41.58 -3.76 -29.16
N PHE A 848 40.35 -3.34 -29.48
CA PHE A 848 39.20 -3.47 -28.60
C PHE A 848 38.79 -4.93 -28.45
N VAL A 849 38.85 -5.72 -29.53
CA VAL A 849 38.63 -7.17 -29.49
C VAL A 849 39.75 -7.85 -28.71
N THR A 850 41.01 -7.45 -28.84
CA THR A 850 42.08 -8.02 -27.99
C THR A 850 41.89 -7.63 -26.53
N VAL A 851 41.57 -6.38 -26.21
CA VAL A 851 41.25 -5.94 -24.84
C VAL A 851 40.00 -6.65 -24.32
N LEU A 852 38.94 -6.78 -25.12
CA LEU A 852 37.72 -7.48 -24.75
C LEU A 852 37.99 -8.97 -24.54
N VAL A 853 38.82 -9.61 -25.37
CA VAL A 853 39.25 -11.01 -25.20
C VAL A 853 40.10 -11.15 -23.94
N LEU A 854 40.98 -10.18 -23.63
CA LEU A 854 41.77 -10.15 -22.39
C LEU A 854 40.87 -9.94 -21.17
N VAL A 855 39.90 -9.03 -21.23
CA VAL A 855 38.93 -8.75 -20.16
C VAL A 855 37.99 -9.94 -19.97
N ILE A 856 37.51 -10.58 -21.05
CA ILE A 856 36.70 -11.80 -20.98
C ILE A 856 37.53 -12.95 -20.42
N ARG A 857 38.80 -13.11 -20.81
CA ARG A 857 39.69 -14.12 -20.20
C ARG A 857 39.92 -13.83 -18.72
N SER A 858 40.10 -12.58 -18.31
CA SER A 858 40.29 -12.24 -16.90
C SER A 858 39.00 -12.36 -16.08
N SER A 859 37.84 -12.01 -16.64
CA SER A 859 36.54 -12.05 -15.95
C SER A 859 35.91 -13.44 -15.93
N ARG A 860 36.37 -14.37 -16.78
CA ARG A 860 35.92 -15.78 -16.77
C ARG A 860 36.66 -16.66 -15.78
N ARG A 861 37.78 -16.21 -15.23
CA ARG A 861 38.47 -16.96 -14.18
C ARG A 861 37.66 -16.86 -12.89
N ASN A 862 36.87 -17.90 -12.61
CA ASN A 862 36.04 -18.02 -11.43
C ASN A 862 36.75 -18.93 -10.42
N ALA A 863 36.73 -18.59 -9.14
CA ALA A 863 37.31 -19.43 -8.09
C ALA A 863 36.69 -20.84 -8.04
N ARG A 864 35.47 -21.01 -8.57
CA ARG A 864 34.77 -22.29 -8.73
C ARG A 864 34.81 -22.84 -10.17
N ASP A 865 35.85 -22.53 -10.95
CA ASP A 865 36.02 -23.11 -12.30
C ASP A 865 36.35 -24.60 -12.20
N ASN A 866 35.43 -25.46 -12.67
CA ASN A 866 35.60 -26.91 -12.69
C ASN A 866 36.83 -27.39 -13.45
N ASN A 867 37.44 -26.59 -14.34
CA ASN A 867 38.69 -26.98 -15.01
C ASN A 867 39.87 -27.08 -14.02
N ASN A 868 39.82 -26.29 -12.95
CA ASN A 868 40.84 -26.25 -11.91
C ASN A 868 40.64 -27.32 -10.83
N ALA A 869 39.43 -27.88 -10.72
CA ALA A 869 39.13 -28.96 -9.78
C ALA A 869 40.03 -30.19 -10.07
N PRO A 870 40.71 -30.76 -9.06
CA PRO A 870 41.24 -32.11 -9.12
C PRO A 870 40.11 -33.11 -9.35
N LYS A 871 40.22 -33.97 -10.37
CA LYS A 871 39.14 -34.88 -10.82
C LYS A 871 39.51 -36.35 -10.79
N GLU A 872 40.80 -36.66 -10.85
CA GLU A 872 41.30 -38.03 -10.97
C GLU A 872 41.35 -38.65 -9.56
N PRO A 873 40.51 -39.66 -9.24
CA PRO A 873 40.45 -40.23 -7.89
C PRO A 873 41.73 -40.94 -7.45
N THR A 874 42.57 -41.31 -8.42
CA THR A 874 43.87 -41.97 -8.19
C THR A 874 45.01 -40.99 -7.91
N ASP A 875 44.82 -39.70 -8.20
CA ASP A 875 45.81 -38.66 -7.90
C ASP A 875 45.57 -38.06 -6.50
N PRO A 876 46.63 -37.85 -5.70
CA PRO A 876 46.50 -37.14 -4.43
C PRO A 876 45.99 -35.71 -4.64
N VAL A 877 45.02 -35.33 -3.80
CA VAL A 877 44.47 -33.96 -3.77
C VAL A 877 45.01 -33.25 -2.54
N THR A 878 45.44 -31.99 -2.71
CA THR A 878 45.77 -31.13 -1.57
C THR A 878 44.56 -30.29 -1.20
N LEU A 879 44.05 -30.50 0.01
CA LEU A 879 42.91 -29.75 0.55
C LEU A 879 43.38 -28.72 1.57
N ILE A 880 42.81 -27.52 1.47
CA ILE A 880 42.99 -26.42 2.41
C ILE A 880 41.65 -26.16 3.09
N PHE A 881 41.67 -26.15 4.42
CA PHE A 881 40.59 -25.58 5.22
C PHE A 881 41.06 -24.26 5.81
N THR A 882 40.15 -23.29 5.86
CA THR A 882 40.39 -21.98 6.48
C THR A 882 39.21 -21.61 7.36
N ASP A 883 39.47 -20.83 8.41
CA ASP A 883 38.43 -20.28 9.28
C ASP A 883 38.93 -19.01 9.98
N ILE A 884 38.01 -18.11 10.36
CA ILE A 884 38.38 -16.89 11.09
C ILE A 884 38.43 -17.19 12.59
N GLU A 885 39.54 -16.84 13.22
CA GLU A 885 39.68 -16.96 14.66
C GLU A 885 38.66 -16.07 15.39
N SER A 886 37.92 -16.67 16.32
CA SER A 886 36.97 -15.98 17.21
C SER A 886 35.90 -15.20 16.45
N SER A 887 35.46 -15.68 15.28
CA SER A 887 34.48 -14.99 14.44
C SER A 887 33.20 -14.61 15.19
N THR A 888 32.64 -15.53 15.98
CA THR A 888 31.45 -15.26 16.83
C THR A 888 31.67 -14.11 17.82
N ALA A 889 32.86 -14.03 18.44
CA ALA A 889 33.19 -12.96 19.37
C ALA A 889 33.33 -11.61 18.63
N GLN A 890 33.92 -11.63 17.43
CA GLN A 890 34.03 -10.44 16.58
C GLN A 890 32.67 -9.94 16.10
N TRP A 891 31.73 -10.84 15.75
CA TRP A 891 30.35 -10.48 15.43
C TRP A 891 29.62 -9.84 16.61
N ALA A 892 29.89 -10.29 17.84
CA ALA A 892 29.30 -9.70 19.03
C ALA A 892 29.89 -8.30 19.35
N ALA A 893 31.19 -8.12 19.12
CA ALA A 893 31.88 -6.84 19.36
C ALA A 893 31.58 -5.79 18.27
N HIS A 894 31.53 -6.19 17.00
CA HIS A 894 31.44 -5.28 15.85
C HIS A 894 30.35 -5.67 14.83
N PRO A 895 29.07 -5.78 15.23
CA PRO A 895 28.00 -6.28 14.36
C PRO A 895 27.77 -5.45 13.10
N GLU A 896 28.08 -4.16 13.13
CA GLU A 896 27.87 -3.25 12.00
C GLU A 896 28.97 -3.38 10.92
N GLN A 897 30.21 -3.68 11.31
CA GLN A 897 31.37 -3.72 10.39
C GLN A 897 31.60 -5.13 9.81
N MET A 898 31.31 -6.18 10.59
CA MET A 898 31.60 -7.57 10.20
C MET A 898 31.03 -8.02 8.84
N PRO A 899 29.84 -7.60 8.38
CA PRO A 899 29.35 -7.97 7.04
C PRO A 899 30.30 -7.58 5.90
N ASP A 900 30.82 -6.35 5.93
CA ASP A 900 31.72 -5.83 4.89
C ASP A 900 33.14 -6.42 5.02
N LEU A 901 33.58 -6.67 6.25
CA LEU A 901 34.85 -7.33 6.54
C LEU A 901 34.86 -8.79 6.03
N VAL A 902 33.81 -9.56 6.30
CA VAL A 902 33.67 -10.95 5.81
C VAL A 902 33.54 -10.97 4.28
N ALA A 903 32.83 -10.00 3.69
CA ALA A 903 32.75 -9.87 2.23
C ALA A 903 34.13 -9.58 1.60
N THR A 904 34.95 -8.76 2.26
CA THR A 904 36.33 -8.47 1.85
C THR A 904 37.23 -9.69 1.98
N HIS A 905 37.16 -10.41 3.10
CA HIS A 905 37.80 -11.71 3.34
C HIS A 905 37.48 -12.70 2.21
N HIS A 906 36.19 -12.87 1.85
CA HIS A 906 35.76 -13.75 0.75
C HIS A 906 36.36 -13.34 -0.60
N ARG A 907 36.40 -12.04 -0.89
CA ARG A 907 36.93 -11.51 -2.15
C ARG A 907 38.43 -11.78 -2.28
N LEU A 908 39.21 -11.56 -1.22
CA LEU A 908 40.66 -11.78 -1.23
C LEU A 908 41.00 -13.26 -1.42
N ILE A 909 40.35 -14.17 -0.67
CA ILE A 909 40.59 -15.61 -0.82
C ILE A 909 40.24 -16.09 -2.23
N ARG A 910 39.10 -15.67 -2.79
CA ARG A 910 38.70 -16.05 -4.15
C ARG A 910 39.66 -15.56 -5.24
N SER A 911 40.26 -14.38 -5.03
CA SER A 911 41.31 -13.87 -5.92
C SER A 911 42.54 -14.79 -5.91
N LEU A 912 42.94 -15.28 -4.73
CA LEU A 912 44.09 -16.18 -4.58
C LEU A 912 43.80 -17.58 -5.15
N ILE A 913 42.62 -18.16 -4.89
CA ILE A 913 42.18 -19.42 -5.50
C ILE A 913 42.31 -19.34 -7.04
N THR A 914 41.87 -18.22 -7.59
CA THR A 914 41.94 -17.95 -9.03
C THR A 914 43.38 -17.79 -9.53
N ARG A 915 44.23 -17.09 -8.78
CA ARG A 915 45.64 -16.86 -9.12
C ARG A 915 46.44 -18.16 -9.18
N TYR A 916 46.22 -19.06 -8.23
CA TYR A 916 46.96 -20.33 -8.11
C TYR A 916 46.29 -21.51 -8.82
N GLU A 917 45.24 -21.25 -9.62
CA GLU A 917 44.49 -22.28 -10.35
C GLU A 917 44.00 -23.43 -9.45
N CYS A 918 43.63 -23.09 -8.20
CA CYS A 918 42.93 -23.98 -7.29
C CYS A 918 41.41 -23.88 -7.50
N TYR A 919 40.65 -24.65 -6.72
CA TYR A 919 39.21 -24.78 -6.85
C TYR A 919 38.49 -24.62 -5.50
N GLU A 920 37.55 -23.67 -5.43
CA GLU A 920 36.67 -23.46 -4.28
C GLU A 920 35.61 -24.57 -4.21
N VAL A 921 35.75 -25.49 -3.25
CA VAL A 921 34.82 -26.61 -3.06
C VAL A 921 33.50 -26.10 -2.50
N LYS A 922 33.57 -25.37 -1.38
CA LYS A 922 32.43 -24.74 -0.70
C LYS A 922 32.90 -23.76 0.36
N THR A 923 32.00 -22.86 0.72
CA THR A 923 32.11 -21.95 1.87
C THR A 923 31.00 -22.23 2.86
N VAL A 924 31.33 -22.40 4.14
CA VAL A 924 30.34 -22.60 5.21
C VAL A 924 30.56 -21.49 6.24
N GLY A 925 29.66 -20.51 6.26
CA GLY A 925 29.89 -19.28 7.02
C GLY A 925 31.08 -18.51 6.43
N ASP A 926 32.09 -18.31 7.25
CA ASP A 926 33.39 -17.73 6.96
C ASP A 926 34.47 -18.76 6.60
N SER A 927 34.21 -20.06 6.77
CA SER A 927 35.20 -21.10 6.48
C SER A 927 35.23 -21.47 4.99
N PHE A 928 36.42 -21.57 4.38
CA PHE A 928 36.61 -22.10 3.01
C PHE A 928 37.17 -23.51 3.03
N MET A 929 36.65 -24.33 2.11
CA MET A 929 37.29 -25.56 1.65
C MET A 929 37.79 -25.36 0.22
N ILE A 930 39.09 -25.55 0.01
CA ILE A 930 39.77 -25.33 -1.27
C ILE A 930 40.51 -26.61 -1.67
N ALA A 931 40.40 -27.02 -2.93
CA ALA A 931 41.12 -28.14 -3.50
C ALA A 931 42.14 -27.67 -4.52
N CYS A 932 43.37 -28.16 -4.41
CA CYS A 932 44.48 -27.85 -5.31
C CYS A 932 45.07 -29.16 -5.87
N LYS A 933 45.46 -29.14 -7.14
CA LYS A 933 46.18 -30.26 -7.80
C LYS A 933 47.64 -30.32 -7.35
N SER A 934 48.24 -29.16 -7.07
CA SER A 934 49.63 -29.03 -6.63
C SER A 934 49.69 -28.71 -5.13
N PRO A 935 50.43 -29.51 -4.34
CA PRO A 935 50.73 -29.19 -2.94
C PRO A 935 51.49 -27.87 -2.78
N PHE A 936 52.36 -27.54 -3.72
CA PHE A 936 53.13 -26.30 -3.70
C PHE A 936 52.25 -25.09 -3.97
N ALA A 937 51.34 -25.16 -4.95
CA ALA A 937 50.35 -24.11 -5.18
C ALA A 937 49.46 -23.89 -3.94
N ALA A 938 49.08 -24.96 -3.24
CA ALA A 938 48.32 -24.86 -1.99
C ALA A 938 49.10 -24.15 -0.87
N ALA A 939 50.38 -24.49 -0.71
CA ALA A 939 51.27 -23.84 0.26
C ALA A 939 51.48 -22.35 -0.07
N GLN A 940 51.69 -22.02 -1.35
CA GLN A 940 51.83 -20.64 -1.81
C GLN A 940 50.55 -19.84 -1.61
N LEU A 941 49.39 -20.40 -1.96
CA LEU A 941 48.09 -19.78 -1.73
C LEU A 941 47.89 -19.43 -0.26
N ALA A 942 48.19 -20.38 0.64
CA ALA A 942 48.07 -20.15 2.08
C ALA A 942 49.05 -19.09 2.60
N CYS A 943 50.27 -19.04 2.07
CA CYS A 943 51.25 -18.01 2.41
C CYS A 943 50.81 -16.61 1.95
N ASP A 944 50.37 -16.50 0.70
CA ASP A 944 49.90 -15.24 0.14
C ASP A 944 48.59 -14.79 0.78
N LEU A 945 47.72 -15.70 1.23
CA LEU A 945 46.54 -15.36 2.03
C LEU A 945 46.93 -14.56 3.27
N GLN A 946 47.91 -15.05 4.03
CA GLN A 946 48.35 -14.35 5.25
C GLN A 946 49.00 -13.00 4.97
N ARG A 947 49.72 -12.87 3.85
CA ARG A 947 50.41 -11.63 3.45
C ARG A 947 49.45 -10.60 2.88
N ASP A 948 48.50 -11.02 2.04
CA ASP A 948 47.49 -10.15 1.48
C ASP A 948 46.61 -9.58 2.58
N PHE A 949 46.27 -10.38 3.59
CA PHE A 949 45.51 -9.92 4.75
C PHE A 949 46.28 -8.89 5.57
N LEU A 950 47.58 -9.12 5.80
CA LEU A 950 48.46 -8.18 6.49
C LEU A 950 48.58 -6.84 5.74
N ASN A 951 48.69 -6.89 4.41
CA ASN A 951 48.90 -5.70 3.58
C ASN A 951 47.58 -5.04 3.15
N HIS A 952 46.42 -5.60 3.50
CA HIS A 952 45.13 -5.03 3.11
C HIS A 952 44.73 -3.87 4.03
N ASP A 953 44.19 -2.80 3.44
CA ASP A 953 43.56 -1.73 4.22
C ASP A 953 42.13 -2.15 4.61
N TRP A 954 41.98 -2.65 5.84
CA TRP A 954 40.70 -3.04 6.42
C TRP A 954 39.82 -1.84 6.82
N LYS A 955 40.33 -0.61 6.73
CA LYS A 955 39.64 0.65 7.08
C LYS A 955 39.20 0.76 8.55
N THR A 956 39.68 -0.12 9.40
CA THR A 956 39.40 -0.12 10.84
C THR A 956 40.58 -0.75 11.58
N THR A 957 40.91 -0.20 12.75
CA THR A 957 41.88 -0.78 13.69
C THR A 957 41.18 -1.42 14.91
N GLU A 958 39.85 -1.32 15.00
CA GLU A 958 39.06 -1.81 16.15
C GLU A 958 39.10 -3.34 16.26
N LEU A 959 39.21 -4.03 15.12
CA LEU A 959 39.40 -5.48 15.05
C LEU A 959 40.66 -5.94 15.77
N ASP A 960 41.77 -5.25 15.51
CA ASP A 960 43.08 -5.58 16.07
C ASP A 960 43.10 -5.38 17.57
N GLU A 961 42.52 -4.27 18.05
CA GLU A 961 42.39 -4.03 19.49
C GLU A 961 41.51 -5.08 20.17
N SER A 962 40.45 -5.55 19.52
CA SER A 962 39.60 -6.62 20.07
C SER A 962 40.33 -7.96 20.18
N TYR A 963 41.17 -8.32 19.21
CA TYR A 963 42.00 -9.52 19.34
C TYR A 963 42.98 -9.42 20.52
N ARG A 964 43.62 -8.26 20.69
CA ARG A 964 44.54 -8.02 21.81
C ARG A 964 43.82 -8.07 23.17
N GLU A 965 42.61 -7.55 23.23
CA GLU A 965 41.77 -7.62 24.44
C GLU A 965 41.34 -9.05 24.76
N PHE A 966 40.95 -9.84 23.75
CA PHE A 966 40.63 -11.25 23.95
C PHE A 966 41.82 -12.06 24.47
N GLU A 967 43.02 -11.80 23.96
CA GLU A 967 44.24 -12.44 24.46
C GLU A 967 44.60 -12.00 25.89
N ARG A 968 44.44 -10.70 26.22
CA ARG A 968 44.68 -10.20 27.58
C ARG A 968 43.73 -10.84 28.59
N LYS A 969 42.44 -10.86 28.26
CA LYS A 969 41.41 -11.53 29.07
C LYS A 969 41.72 -13.01 29.26
N ARG A 970 42.19 -13.69 28.22
CA ARG A 970 42.59 -15.10 28.33
C ARG A 970 43.79 -15.31 29.26
N ALA A 971 44.78 -14.41 29.27
CA ALA A 971 45.90 -14.50 30.22
C ALA A 971 45.52 -14.16 31.67
N GLU A 972 44.46 -13.36 31.86
CA GLU A 972 43.87 -13.15 33.18
C GLU A 972 43.14 -14.42 33.67
N ASP A 973 42.45 -15.12 32.76
CA ASP A 973 41.70 -16.35 33.06
C ASP A 973 42.58 -17.61 33.15
N ASP A 974 43.70 -17.67 32.43
CA ASP A 974 44.64 -18.80 32.34
C ASP A 974 46.08 -18.28 32.49
N SER A 975 46.66 -18.45 33.68
CA SER A 975 48.00 -17.93 34.01
C SER A 975 49.14 -18.57 33.20
N ASP A 976 48.92 -19.76 32.64
CA ASP A 976 49.91 -20.46 31.81
C ASP A 976 49.85 -19.98 30.35
N TYR A 977 48.77 -19.28 29.96
CA TYR A 977 48.63 -18.69 28.64
C TYR A 977 49.47 -17.43 28.50
N THR A 978 50.51 -17.50 27.67
CA THR A 978 51.29 -16.32 27.27
C THR A 978 50.69 -15.68 26.01
N PRO A 979 50.17 -14.45 26.08
CA PRO A 979 49.62 -13.75 24.91
C PRO A 979 50.69 -13.52 23.83
N PRO A 980 50.51 -14.04 22.60
CA PRO A 980 51.48 -13.83 21.53
C PRO A 980 51.49 -12.39 21.01
N THR A 981 50.38 -11.66 21.08
CA THR A 981 50.25 -10.34 20.46
C THR A 981 49.80 -9.22 21.40
N ALA A 982 49.08 -9.53 22.49
CA ALA A 982 48.54 -8.51 23.39
C ALA A 982 49.61 -7.57 23.97
N SER A 983 50.80 -8.10 24.25
CA SER A 983 51.93 -7.38 24.86
C SER A 983 52.94 -6.82 23.86
N LEU A 984 52.71 -6.98 22.54
CA LEU A 984 53.59 -6.41 21.53
C LEU A 984 53.46 -4.88 21.50
N ASP A 985 54.57 -4.20 21.23
CA ASP A 985 54.56 -2.78 20.92
C ASP A 985 53.67 -2.52 19.68
N PRO A 986 52.82 -1.48 19.66
CA PRO A 986 51.92 -1.22 18.54
C PRO A 986 52.59 -1.14 17.17
N GLU A 987 53.85 -0.68 17.09
CA GLU A 987 54.60 -0.62 15.83
C GLU A 987 55.02 -2.01 15.36
N VAL A 988 55.49 -2.86 16.28
CA VAL A 988 55.82 -4.26 15.99
C VAL A 988 54.55 -5.04 15.64
N TYR A 989 53.43 -4.78 16.33
CA TYR A 989 52.15 -5.40 16.04
C TYR A 989 51.73 -5.13 14.59
N ARG A 990 51.73 -3.86 14.14
CA ARG A 990 51.31 -3.50 12.77
C ARG A 990 52.17 -4.11 11.66
N GLN A 991 53.43 -4.42 11.96
CA GLN A 991 54.32 -5.11 11.00
C GLN A 991 54.00 -6.60 10.86
N LEU A 992 53.35 -7.19 11.86
CA LEU A 992 53.06 -8.62 11.92
C LEU A 992 51.57 -8.95 11.75
N TRP A 993 50.66 -8.06 12.16
CA TRP A 993 49.23 -8.30 12.29
C TRP A 993 48.42 -7.10 11.82
N ASN A 994 47.32 -7.37 11.09
CA ASN A 994 46.37 -6.37 10.62
C ASN A 994 45.07 -7.07 10.21
N GLY A 995 43.94 -6.64 10.79
CA GLY A 995 42.59 -7.10 10.43
C GLY A 995 42.26 -8.53 10.87
N LEU A 996 41.44 -9.23 10.06
CA LEU A 996 40.91 -10.56 10.38
C LEU A 996 42.03 -11.62 10.44
N ARG A 997 42.03 -12.46 11.47
CA ARG A 997 43.03 -13.53 11.64
C ARG A 997 42.48 -14.87 11.18
N VAL A 998 42.98 -15.40 10.06
CA VAL A 998 42.53 -16.66 9.47
C VAL A 998 43.49 -17.79 9.81
N ARG A 999 43.00 -18.90 10.36
CA ARG A 999 43.78 -20.14 10.53
C ARG A 999 43.65 -21.01 9.30
N VAL A 1000 44.70 -21.73 8.94
CA VAL A 1000 44.78 -22.53 7.72
C VAL A 1000 45.38 -23.90 7.99
N GLY A 1001 44.72 -24.96 7.52
CA GLY A 1001 45.22 -26.33 7.58
C GLY A 1001 45.29 -26.99 6.21
N ILE A 1002 46.43 -27.61 5.90
CA ILE A 1002 46.72 -28.20 4.59
C ILE A 1002 47.08 -29.68 4.74
N HIS A 1003 46.31 -30.55 4.06
CA HIS A 1003 46.61 -31.97 3.98
C HIS A 1003 46.51 -32.48 2.54
N THR A 1004 47.42 -33.39 2.18
CA THR A 1004 47.49 -34.03 0.86
C THR A 1004 47.22 -35.51 0.99
N GLY A 1005 46.36 -36.05 0.13
CA GLY A 1005 46.02 -37.47 0.12
C GLY A 1005 44.91 -37.81 -0.88
N LEU A 1006 44.57 -39.09 -0.97
CA LEU A 1006 43.49 -39.55 -1.85
C LEU A 1006 42.12 -39.19 -1.27
N CYS A 1007 41.19 -38.76 -2.13
CA CYS A 1007 39.82 -38.41 -1.76
C CYS A 1007 38.83 -39.23 -2.59
N ASP A 1008 37.64 -39.46 -2.04
CA ASP A 1008 36.47 -39.81 -2.84
C ASP A 1008 35.94 -38.52 -3.49
N ILE A 1009 36.22 -38.36 -4.78
CA ILE A 1009 35.88 -37.17 -5.56
C ILE A 1009 34.52 -37.38 -6.21
N ARG A 1010 33.54 -36.54 -5.88
CA ARG A 1010 32.18 -36.64 -6.43
C ARG A 1010 31.79 -35.35 -7.11
N HIS A 1011 31.24 -35.46 -8.33
CA HIS A 1011 30.63 -34.34 -9.02
C HIS A 1011 29.16 -34.22 -8.60
N ASP A 1012 28.79 -33.06 -8.05
CA ASP A 1012 27.43 -32.76 -7.61
C ASP A 1012 26.60 -32.20 -8.78
N GLU A 1013 25.54 -32.92 -9.14
CA GLU A 1013 24.63 -32.60 -10.25
C GLU A 1013 23.87 -31.28 -10.08
N VAL A 1014 23.73 -30.76 -8.86
CA VAL A 1014 22.93 -29.57 -8.54
C VAL A 1014 23.78 -28.31 -8.54
N THR A 1015 24.91 -28.33 -7.83
CA THR A 1015 25.88 -27.24 -7.78
C THR A 1015 26.79 -27.21 -9.01
N LYS A 1016 26.77 -28.27 -9.82
CA LYS A 1016 27.64 -28.49 -10.98
C LYS A 1016 29.11 -28.33 -10.61
N GLY A 1017 29.50 -28.78 -9.42
CA GLY A 1017 30.87 -28.68 -8.90
C GLY A 1017 31.31 -29.98 -8.24
N TYR A 1018 32.60 -30.11 -7.97
CA TYR A 1018 33.17 -31.26 -7.28
C TYR A 1018 33.19 -31.06 -5.76
N ASP A 1019 33.00 -32.14 -5.00
CA ASP A 1019 33.18 -32.21 -3.55
C ASP A 1019 34.09 -33.41 -3.21
N TYR A 1020 34.78 -33.33 -2.08
CA TYR A 1020 35.85 -34.25 -1.71
C TYR A 1020 35.55 -34.87 -0.35
N TYR A 1021 35.44 -36.19 -0.32
CA TYR A 1021 35.09 -36.94 0.88
C TYR A 1021 36.21 -37.88 1.32
N GLY A 1022 36.16 -38.28 2.59
CA GLY A 1022 37.04 -39.29 3.16
C GLY A 1022 38.11 -38.71 4.09
N ARG A 1023 39.09 -39.56 4.43
CA ARG A 1023 40.08 -39.27 5.48
C ARG A 1023 40.90 -38.01 5.19
N THR A 1024 41.20 -37.72 3.93
CA THR A 1024 41.99 -36.55 3.54
C THR A 1024 41.28 -35.24 3.86
N SER A 1025 39.97 -35.13 3.56
CA SER A 1025 39.17 -33.95 3.92
C SER A 1025 39.08 -33.77 5.43
N ASN A 1026 38.80 -34.86 6.15
CA ASN A 1026 38.73 -34.82 7.61
C ASN A 1026 40.08 -34.41 8.22
N MET A 1027 41.19 -34.94 7.72
CA MET A 1027 42.53 -34.61 8.19
C MET A 1027 42.89 -33.14 7.93
N ALA A 1028 42.54 -32.59 6.76
CA ALA A 1028 42.76 -31.19 6.45
C ALA A 1028 41.99 -30.27 7.42
N ALA A 1029 40.70 -30.56 7.64
CA ALA A 1029 39.87 -29.84 8.61
C ALA A 1029 40.41 -29.95 10.04
N ARG A 1030 40.87 -31.13 10.47
CA ARG A 1030 41.50 -31.31 11.80
C ARG A 1030 42.81 -30.55 11.93
N THR A 1031 43.61 -30.50 10.86
CA THR A 1031 44.86 -29.73 10.82
C THR A 1031 44.60 -28.23 10.96
N GLU A 1032 43.53 -27.72 10.34
CA GLU A 1032 43.10 -26.33 10.51
C GLU A 1032 42.61 -26.06 11.94
N SER A 1033 41.80 -26.96 12.50
CA SER A 1033 41.14 -26.73 13.78
C SER A 1033 42.07 -26.54 14.98
N VAL A 1034 43.26 -27.15 14.95
CA VAL A 1034 44.27 -27.03 16.01
C VAL A 1034 45.14 -25.77 15.86
N GLY A 1035 45.07 -25.09 14.71
CA GLY A 1035 45.81 -23.86 14.45
C GLY A 1035 45.20 -22.63 15.12
N ASN A 1036 46.05 -21.64 15.35
CA ASN A 1036 45.67 -20.30 15.80
C ASN A 1036 45.43 -19.35 14.62
N GLY A 1037 44.71 -18.26 14.85
CA GLY A 1037 44.47 -17.22 13.85
C GLY A 1037 45.79 -16.70 13.28
N GLY A 1038 45.89 -16.65 11.94
CA GLY A 1038 47.09 -16.25 11.21
C GLY A 1038 48.13 -17.37 11.00
N GLN A 1039 47.90 -18.55 11.57
CA GLN A 1039 48.80 -19.71 11.50
C GLN A 1039 48.45 -20.58 10.30
N VAL A 1040 49.47 -21.12 9.64
CA VAL A 1040 49.33 -22.06 8.52
C VAL A 1040 50.02 -23.36 8.90
N LEU A 1041 49.25 -24.44 8.99
CA LEU A 1041 49.72 -25.76 9.35
C LEU A 1041 49.59 -26.71 8.17
N MET A 1042 50.60 -27.56 7.99
CA MET A 1042 50.56 -28.66 7.05
C MET A 1042 50.99 -29.96 7.73
N THR A 1043 50.35 -31.05 7.32
CA THR A 1043 50.78 -32.39 7.74
C THR A 1043 52.07 -32.80 7.01
N ARG A 1044 52.81 -33.76 7.58
CA ARG A 1044 53.91 -34.46 6.91
C ARG A 1044 53.58 -34.95 5.51
N SER A 1045 52.35 -35.42 5.27
CA SER A 1045 51.94 -35.89 3.94
C SER A 1045 52.12 -34.78 2.90
N THR A 1046 51.55 -33.60 3.16
CA THR A 1046 51.73 -32.41 2.32
C THR A 1046 53.19 -32.00 2.20
N TYR A 1047 53.93 -31.92 3.31
CA TYR A 1047 55.33 -31.52 3.30
C TYR A 1047 56.17 -32.46 2.43
N LEU A 1048 55.93 -33.77 2.52
CA LEU A 1048 56.64 -34.78 1.75
C LEU A 1048 56.18 -34.88 0.29
N SER A 1049 54.98 -34.39 -0.04
CA SER A 1049 54.52 -34.25 -1.42
C SER A 1049 55.16 -33.07 -2.17
N LEU A 1050 55.81 -32.14 -1.47
CA LEU A 1050 56.64 -31.11 -2.10
C LEU A 1050 57.98 -31.71 -2.56
N SER A 1051 58.46 -31.29 -3.73
CA SER A 1051 59.81 -31.57 -4.19
C SER A 1051 60.87 -30.87 -3.33
N GLY A 1052 62.14 -31.28 -3.45
CA GLY A 1052 63.24 -30.63 -2.71
C GLY A 1052 63.32 -29.12 -2.97
N GLU A 1053 63.26 -28.72 -4.24
CA GLU A 1053 63.28 -27.31 -4.66
C GLU A 1053 62.08 -26.50 -4.14
N GLU A 1054 60.90 -27.11 -4.08
CA GLU A 1054 59.69 -26.47 -3.53
C GLU A 1054 59.77 -26.30 -2.02
N ARG A 1055 60.36 -27.27 -1.29
CA ARG A 1055 60.60 -27.14 0.16
C ARG A 1055 61.59 -26.02 0.48
N GLU A 1056 62.64 -25.85 -0.33
CA GLU A 1056 63.61 -24.76 -0.15
C GLU A 1056 63.00 -23.36 -0.34
N GLN A 1057 61.90 -23.26 -1.11
CA GLN A 1057 61.18 -22.00 -1.32
C GLN A 1057 60.22 -21.64 -0.18
N LEU A 1058 59.95 -22.58 0.74
CA LEU A 1058 59.01 -22.40 1.84
C LEU A 1058 59.75 -22.33 3.18
N ASN A 1059 59.48 -21.28 3.94
CA ASN A 1059 59.97 -21.18 5.31
C ASN A 1059 59.06 -22.03 6.23
N VAL A 1060 59.59 -23.16 6.72
CA VAL A 1060 58.82 -24.16 7.47
C VAL A 1060 59.49 -24.47 8.81
N THR A 1061 58.69 -24.59 9.88
CA THR A 1061 59.14 -25.04 11.20
C THR A 1061 58.48 -26.38 11.54
N PRO A 1062 59.23 -27.47 11.77
CA PRO A 1062 58.66 -28.73 12.23
C PRO A 1062 58.11 -28.57 13.66
N LEU A 1063 56.88 -29.01 13.89
CA LEU A 1063 56.21 -28.97 15.20
C LEU A 1063 56.22 -30.34 15.91
N GLY A 1064 56.67 -31.40 15.22
CA GLY A 1064 56.65 -32.77 15.74
C GLY A 1064 55.27 -33.42 15.63
N ASP A 1065 55.11 -34.51 16.38
CA ASP A 1065 53.89 -35.34 16.38
C ASP A 1065 52.76 -34.68 17.18
N VAL A 1066 51.68 -34.31 16.49
CA VAL A 1066 50.52 -33.64 17.07
C VAL A 1066 49.34 -34.61 17.18
N PRO A 1067 48.80 -34.87 18.37
CA PRO A 1067 47.61 -35.71 18.53
C PRO A 1067 46.38 -34.97 18.01
N LEU A 1068 45.75 -35.49 16.94
CA LEU A 1068 44.53 -34.92 16.38
C LEU A 1068 43.31 -35.71 16.83
N ARG A 1069 42.26 -34.99 17.21
CA ARG A 1069 40.99 -35.59 17.61
C ARG A 1069 40.43 -36.54 16.54
N GLY A 1070 40.20 -37.79 16.92
CA GLY A 1070 39.68 -38.84 16.03
C GLY A 1070 40.70 -39.40 15.05
N VAL A 1071 41.99 -39.05 15.19
CA VAL A 1071 43.08 -39.63 14.41
C VAL A 1071 43.89 -40.54 15.33
N PRO A 1072 43.93 -41.87 15.09
CA PRO A 1072 44.52 -42.83 16.03
C PRO A 1072 46.02 -42.65 16.29
N LYS A 1073 46.76 -42.17 15.28
CA LYS A 1073 48.20 -41.91 15.39
C LYS A 1073 48.43 -40.39 15.39
N PRO A 1074 49.28 -39.87 16.29
CA PRO A 1074 49.77 -38.51 16.18
C PRO A 1074 50.27 -38.21 14.77
N VAL A 1075 49.99 -37.00 14.30
CA VAL A 1075 50.33 -36.56 12.95
C VAL A 1075 51.49 -35.60 13.04
N GLU A 1076 52.62 -35.97 12.46
CA GLU A 1076 53.75 -35.06 12.34
C GLU A 1076 53.33 -33.80 11.54
N MET A 1077 53.47 -32.63 12.16
CA MET A 1077 53.04 -31.34 11.61
C MET A 1077 54.19 -30.39 11.39
N TYR A 1078 53.96 -29.49 10.44
CA TYR A 1078 54.87 -28.45 10.03
C TYR A 1078 54.12 -27.12 9.94
N GLN A 1079 54.68 -26.06 10.48
CA GLN A 1079 54.16 -24.70 10.36
C GLN A 1079 54.80 -24.00 9.16
N LEU A 1080 53.99 -23.44 8.26
CA LEU A 1080 54.46 -22.49 7.26
C LEU A 1080 54.56 -21.09 7.86
N ASN A 1081 55.75 -20.53 7.87
CA ASN A 1081 56.03 -19.19 8.37
C ASN A 1081 55.75 -18.16 7.26
N ALA A 1082 54.46 -18.02 6.91
CA ALA A 1082 53.98 -17.16 5.83
C ALA A 1082 54.41 -15.69 6.00
N VAL A 1083 54.31 -15.19 7.24
CA VAL A 1083 54.80 -13.88 7.67
C VAL A 1083 55.92 -14.11 8.70
N PRO A 1084 57.19 -13.92 8.33
CA PRO A 1084 58.32 -14.09 9.24
C PRO A 1084 58.18 -13.20 10.49
N GLY A 1085 58.51 -13.75 11.66
CA GLY A 1085 58.46 -13.04 12.94
C GLY A 1085 57.15 -13.22 13.73
N ARG A 1086 56.09 -13.77 13.13
CA ARG A 1086 54.89 -14.16 13.90
C ARG A 1086 55.21 -15.31 14.85
N THR A 1087 54.82 -15.14 16.11
CA THR A 1087 54.73 -16.19 17.11
C THR A 1087 53.27 -16.52 17.36
N PHE A 1088 52.98 -17.77 17.73
CA PHE A 1088 51.63 -18.25 18.00
C PHE A 1088 51.60 -18.89 19.39
N ALA A 1089 50.42 -18.91 20.00
CA ALA A 1089 50.19 -19.71 21.19
C ALA A 1089 50.32 -21.21 20.89
N ALA A 1090 50.31 -22.04 21.93
CA ALA A 1090 50.26 -23.49 21.76
C ALA A 1090 49.10 -23.92 20.85
N LEU A 1091 49.26 -25.06 20.18
CA LEU A 1091 48.20 -25.63 19.35
C LEU A 1091 46.96 -25.93 20.20
N ARG A 1092 45.79 -25.76 19.60
CA ARG A 1092 44.49 -25.91 20.25
C ARG A 1092 44.09 -27.38 20.30
N LEU A 1093 44.78 -28.13 21.17
CA LEU A 1093 44.50 -29.53 21.42
C LEU A 1093 43.36 -29.61 22.45
N ASP A 1094 42.16 -29.93 21.98
CA ASP A 1094 41.03 -30.19 22.88
C ASP A 1094 41.38 -31.40 23.78
N ARG A 1095 41.64 -31.08 25.07
CA ARG A 1095 41.39 -31.84 26.30
C ARG A 1095 41.42 -33.39 26.25
N GLU A 1096 42.38 -33.93 27.00
CA GLU A 1096 42.46 -35.26 27.66
C GLU A 1096 42.29 -36.52 26.78
N ALA A 1097 43.41 -37.22 26.59
CA ALA A 1097 43.48 -38.58 26.09
C ALA A 1097 42.84 -39.55 27.08
N GLU A 1098 41.57 -39.88 26.88
CA GLU A 1098 40.94 -41.00 27.57
C GLU A 1098 41.22 -42.27 26.75
N GLU A 1099 42.13 -43.07 27.28
CA GLU A 1099 42.28 -44.50 27.00
C GLU A 1099 40.94 -45.18 27.28
N GLU A 1100 40.37 -45.92 26.31
CA GLU A 1100 39.71 -47.22 26.56
C GLU A 1100 39.06 -47.80 25.28
N GLU A 1101 39.53 -49.02 24.97
CA GLU A 1101 38.80 -50.22 24.56
C GLU A 1101 37.79 -50.18 23.39
N ASP A 1102 38.28 -50.73 22.28
CA ASP A 1102 37.75 -51.90 21.58
C ASP A 1102 36.28 -51.99 21.13
N ASN A 1103 36.17 -52.23 19.82
CA ASN A 1103 35.13 -52.99 19.13
C ASN A 1103 33.70 -52.41 19.13
N VAL A 1104 33.28 -51.85 17.99
CA VAL A 1104 32.33 -52.50 17.06
C VAL A 1104 32.13 -51.63 15.83
N THR A 1105 32.27 -52.28 14.68
CA THR A 1105 31.98 -51.86 13.32
C THR A 1105 30.50 -51.53 13.10
N GLY A 1106 30.19 -50.44 12.39
CA GLY A 1106 28.88 -50.35 11.71
C GLY A 1106 28.32 -48.96 11.41
N SER A 1107 28.44 -48.57 10.14
CA SER A 1107 27.48 -47.78 9.36
C SER A 1107 27.31 -46.27 9.63
N ILE A 1108 27.73 -45.53 8.60
CA ILE A 1108 27.52 -44.13 8.32
C ILE A 1108 26.10 -43.96 7.77
N THR A 1109 25.23 -43.16 8.42
CA THR A 1109 24.18 -42.31 7.82
C THR A 1109 23.29 -41.71 8.92
N SER A 1110 23.47 -40.44 9.27
CA SER A 1110 22.41 -39.50 9.69
C SER A 1110 22.97 -38.21 10.30
N GLU A 1111 23.61 -37.35 9.49
CA GLU A 1111 23.83 -35.95 9.87
C GLU A 1111 22.77 -35.06 9.23
N SER A 1112 21.54 -35.19 9.73
CA SER A 1112 20.55 -34.12 9.71
C SER A 1112 20.49 -33.52 11.11
N GLY A 1113 21.55 -32.80 11.47
CA GLY A 1113 21.70 -32.10 12.75
C GLY A 1113 21.97 -30.61 12.55
N SER A 1114 21.16 -29.78 13.21
CA SER A 1114 21.40 -28.36 13.51
C SER A 1114 21.01 -27.27 12.47
N PHE A 1115 19.70 -27.14 12.20
CA PHE A 1115 19.05 -25.84 11.92
C PHE A 1115 17.82 -25.64 12.82
N ALA A 1116 17.95 -26.06 14.08
CA ALA A 1116 16.93 -25.89 15.11
C ALA A 1116 16.95 -24.49 15.77
N HIS A 1117 17.72 -23.52 15.25
CA HIS A 1117 17.58 -22.13 15.69
C HIS A 1117 16.23 -21.58 15.20
N GLY A 1118 15.35 -21.27 16.16
CA GLY A 1118 14.03 -20.74 15.90
C GLY A 1118 14.06 -19.46 15.07
N LEU A 1119 13.06 -19.31 14.18
CA LEU A 1119 12.77 -18.04 13.51
C LEU A 1119 12.64 -16.91 14.55
N ASN A 1120 13.09 -15.70 14.23
CA ASN A 1120 12.82 -14.53 15.07
C ASN A 1120 11.31 -14.22 15.11
N ALA A 1121 10.84 -13.36 16.04
CA ALA A 1121 9.40 -13.12 16.24
C ALA A 1121 8.67 -12.69 14.95
N THR A 1122 9.27 -11.79 14.17
CA THR A 1122 8.71 -11.30 12.90
C THR A 1122 8.66 -12.42 11.86
N ALA A 1123 9.72 -13.20 11.71
CA ALA A 1123 9.75 -14.34 10.80
C ALA A 1123 8.81 -15.47 11.26
N GLN A 1124 8.59 -15.65 12.57
CA GLN A 1124 7.56 -16.57 13.08
C GLN A 1124 6.16 -16.13 12.66
N GLN A 1125 5.85 -14.83 12.78
CA GLN A 1125 4.59 -14.28 12.27
C GLN A 1125 4.42 -14.52 10.78
N VAL A 1126 5.47 -14.23 9.98
CA VAL A 1126 5.40 -14.46 8.53
C VAL A 1126 5.21 -15.95 8.22
N ALA A 1127 5.93 -16.85 8.88
CA ALA A 1127 5.78 -18.29 8.68
C ALA A 1127 4.36 -18.74 9.06
N GLY A 1128 3.84 -18.25 10.19
CA GLY A 1128 2.48 -18.49 10.66
C GLY A 1128 1.44 -18.06 9.62
N CYS A 1129 1.57 -16.84 9.06
CA CYS A 1129 0.70 -16.32 8.00
C CYS A 1129 0.73 -17.17 6.73
N ILE A 1130 1.92 -17.59 6.27
CA ILE A 1130 2.05 -18.41 5.06
C ILE A 1130 1.43 -19.79 5.28
N ASP A 1131 1.79 -20.47 6.37
CA ASP A 1131 1.20 -21.77 6.71
C ASP A 1131 -0.32 -21.63 6.92
N ALA A 1132 -0.76 -20.49 7.42
CA ALA A 1132 -2.17 -20.19 7.58
C ALA A 1132 -2.91 -20.09 6.25
N LEU A 1133 -2.41 -19.30 5.31
CA LEU A 1133 -2.98 -19.11 3.99
C LEU A 1133 -2.95 -20.39 3.16
N LEU A 1134 -1.87 -21.16 3.27
CA LEU A 1134 -1.61 -22.27 2.38
C LEU A 1134 -2.08 -23.62 2.93
N GLY A 1135 -2.23 -23.76 4.25
CA GLY A 1135 -2.51 -25.03 4.91
C GLY A 1135 -3.84 -25.69 4.50
N THR A 1136 -4.81 -24.95 3.97
CA THR A 1136 -6.08 -25.50 3.47
C THR A 1136 -5.97 -26.14 2.09
N PHE A 1137 -4.89 -25.89 1.36
CA PHE A 1137 -4.68 -26.46 0.03
C PHE A 1137 -3.96 -27.81 0.10
N PRO A 1138 -4.18 -28.72 -0.88
CA PRO A 1138 -3.32 -29.89 -1.06
C PRO A 1138 -1.86 -29.49 -1.31
N ALA A 1139 -0.91 -30.35 -0.95
CA ALA A 1139 0.53 -30.09 -1.09
C ALA A 1139 0.94 -29.68 -2.52
N THR A 1140 0.28 -30.23 -3.54
CA THR A 1140 0.48 -29.88 -4.96
C THR A 1140 0.03 -28.46 -5.32
N GLN A 1141 -1.04 -27.94 -4.70
CA GLN A 1141 -1.44 -26.53 -4.88
C GLN A 1141 -0.53 -25.59 -4.08
N ARG A 1142 -0.15 -25.97 -2.85
CA ARG A 1142 0.81 -25.20 -2.06
C ARG A 1142 2.16 -25.09 -2.75
N GLN A 1143 2.60 -26.14 -3.44
CA GLN A 1143 3.81 -26.13 -4.26
C GLN A 1143 3.79 -24.99 -5.27
N LYS A 1144 2.71 -24.84 -6.04
CA LYS A 1144 2.60 -23.82 -7.08
C LYS A 1144 2.66 -22.42 -6.48
N MET A 1145 2.00 -22.21 -5.34
CA MET A 1145 2.00 -20.93 -4.62
C MET A 1145 3.35 -20.61 -3.98
N LEU A 1146 3.97 -21.57 -3.29
CA LEU A 1146 5.27 -21.40 -2.64
C LEU A 1146 6.41 -21.25 -3.65
N ALA A 1147 6.34 -21.93 -4.80
CA ALA A 1147 7.29 -21.70 -5.90
C ALA A 1147 7.25 -20.23 -6.37
N THR A 1148 6.05 -19.66 -6.49
CA THR A 1148 5.87 -18.24 -6.85
C THR A 1148 6.46 -17.30 -5.80
N PHE A 1149 6.27 -17.61 -4.50
CA PHE A 1149 6.91 -16.84 -3.42
C PHE A 1149 8.44 -16.98 -3.42
N CYS A 1150 8.95 -18.19 -3.66
CA CYS A 1150 10.38 -18.43 -3.77
C CYS A 1150 11.02 -17.62 -4.89
N GLU A 1151 10.38 -17.55 -6.06
CA GLU A 1151 10.86 -16.75 -7.18
C GLU A 1151 10.85 -15.26 -6.84
N ARG A 1152 9.72 -14.76 -6.31
CA ARG A 1152 9.56 -13.34 -5.92
C ARG A 1152 10.57 -12.89 -4.87
N TRP A 1153 10.84 -13.72 -3.87
CA TRP A 1153 11.74 -13.40 -2.76
C TRP A 1153 13.16 -13.98 -2.92
N ARG A 1154 13.45 -14.60 -4.07
CA ARG A 1154 14.73 -15.26 -4.37
C ARG A 1154 15.17 -16.28 -3.32
N VAL A 1155 14.24 -17.11 -2.85
CA VAL A 1155 14.47 -18.18 -1.89
C VAL A 1155 14.71 -19.50 -2.64
N LYS A 1156 15.86 -20.14 -2.41
CA LYS A 1156 16.19 -21.42 -3.04
C LYS A 1156 15.35 -22.56 -2.46
N LYS A 1157 14.78 -23.39 -3.34
CA LYS A 1157 14.22 -24.72 -3.02
C LYS A 1157 15.28 -25.55 -2.26
N PRO A 1158 14.92 -26.27 -1.17
CA PRO A 1158 15.81 -27.23 -0.53
C PRO A 1158 16.26 -28.32 -1.53
N PRO A 1159 17.56 -28.70 -1.55
CA PRO A 1159 18.03 -29.85 -2.35
C PRO A 1159 17.38 -31.16 -1.85
N GLY A 1160 17.21 -32.14 -2.75
CA GLY A 1160 16.69 -33.48 -2.42
C GLY A 1160 15.17 -33.64 -2.31
N MET A 1161 14.39 -32.60 -2.62
CA MET A 1161 12.92 -32.66 -2.63
C MET A 1161 12.37 -32.78 -4.06
N ASP A 1162 12.32 -34.01 -4.58
CA ASP A 1162 11.65 -34.28 -5.86
C ASP A 1162 10.13 -34.43 -5.69
N ALA A 1163 9.68 -34.89 -4.51
CA ALA A 1163 8.27 -34.94 -4.14
C ALA A 1163 7.92 -33.82 -3.14
N TRP A 1164 6.93 -33.00 -3.47
CA TRP A 1164 6.36 -32.02 -2.56
C TRP A 1164 5.43 -32.69 -1.56
N ASN A 1165 5.86 -32.79 -0.30
CA ASN A 1165 5.04 -33.26 0.81
C ASN A 1165 4.86 -32.15 1.86
N GLU A 1166 4.15 -32.47 2.94
CA GLU A 1166 3.88 -31.54 4.05
C GLU A 1166 5.16 -30.99 4.70
N ALA A 1167 6.20 -31.82 4.82
CA ALA A 1167 7.50 -31.39 5.36
C ALA A 1167 8.23 -30.43 4.40
N SER A 1168 8.12 -30.67 3.09
CA SER A 1168 8.63 -29.78 2.05
C SER A 1168 7.98 -28.41 2.11
N CYS A 1169 6.64 -28.36 2.21
CA CYS A 1169 5.89 -27.11 2.32
C CYS A 1169 6.37 -26.29 3.52
N ARG A 1170 6.43 -26.89 4.72
CA ARG A 1170 6.88 -26.22 5.94
C ARG A 1170 8.32 -25.73 5.86
N CYS A 1171 9.23 -26.52 5.26
CA CYS A 1171 10.63 -26.12 5.09
C CYS A 1171 10.74 -24.87 4.21
N VAL A 1172 10.02 -24.85 3.08
CA VAL A 1172 10.01 -23.70 2.17
C VAL A 1172 9.34 -22.48 2.81
N THR A 1173 8.22 -22.66 3.51
CA THR A 1173 7.56 -21.59 4.28
C THR A 1173 8.54 -20.92 5.25
N ARG A 1174 9.26 -21.71 6.06
CA ARG A 1174 10.23 -21.17 7.04
C ARG A 1174 11.35 -20.38 6.36
N ARG A 1175 11.85 -20.83 5.20
CA ARG A 1175 12.89 -20.11 4.44
C ARG A 1175 12.40 -18.78 3.89
N ILE A 1176 11.17 -18.73 3.35
CA ILE A 1176 10.55 -17.49 2.89
C ILE A 1176 10.36 -16.55 4.06
N ALA A 1177 9.81 -17.05 5.16
CA ALA A 1177 9.54 -16.26 6.35
C ALA A 1177 10.79 -15.65 6.98
N ALA A 1178 11.89 -16.40 7.06
CA ALA A 1178 13.18 -15.87 7.50
C ALA A 1178 13.66 -14.70 6.64
N LYS A 1179 13.49 -14.79 5.31
CA LYS A 1179 13.89 -13.72 4.39
C LYS A 1179 13.00 -12.49 4.50
N VAL A 1180 11.69 -12.68 4.56
CA VAL A 1180 10.71 -11.59 4.66
C VAL A 1180 10.78 -10.89 6.01
N GLY A 1181 10.89 -11.66 7.11
CA GLY A 1181 11.03 -11.12 8.46
C GLY A 1181 12.25 -10.20 8.59
N CYS A 1182 13.39 -10.59 8.02
CA CYS A 1182 14.59 -9.77 7.99
C CYS A 1182 14.38 -8.42 7.25
N VAL A 1183 13.60 -8.41 6.16
CA VAL A 1183 13.26 -7.18 5.42
C VAL A 1183 12.32 -6.29 6.22
N MET A 1184 11.35 -6.88 6.92
CA MET A 1184 10.41 -6.14 7.76
C MET A 1184 11.13 -5.50 8.97
N ASP A 1185 12.01 -6.24 9.63
CA ASP A 1185 12.80 -5.73 10.76
C ASP A 1185 13.70 -4.56 10.32
N PHE A 1186 14.28 -4.64 9.12
CA PHE A 1186 15.04 -3.55 8.52
C PHE A 1186 14.18 -2.30 8.28
N GLY A 1187 12.95 -2.48 7.77
CA GLY A 1187 12.00 -1.40 7.54
C GLY A 1187 11.58 -0.67 8.81
N THR A 1188 11.41 -1.39 9.93
CA THR A 1188 11.06 -0.79 11.23
C THR A 1188 12.19 0.02 11.86
N ARG A 1189 13.46 -0.33 11.61
CA ARG A 1189 14.60 0.44 12.17
C ARG A 1189 14.79 1.78 11.47
N ASN A 1190 14.53 1.86 10.16
CA ASN A 1190 14.67 3.11 9.41
C ASN A 1190 13.56 4.13 9.69
N THR A 1191 12.40 3.71 10.20
CA THR A 1191 11.35 4.67 10.63
C THR A 1191 11.54 5.15 12.06
N SER A 1192 12.34 4.46 12.89
CA SER A 1192 12.72 4.92 14.23
C SER A 1192 13.98 5.80 14.27
N GLY A 1193 14.62 6.08 13.12
CA GLY A 1193 15.88 6.83 13.06
C GLY A 1193 15.78 8.35 13.26
N SER A 1194 14.58 8.93 13.37
CA SER A 1194 14.38 10.38 13.58
C SER A 1194 13.51 10.67 14.81
N GLY A 1195 13.89 10.10 15.95
CA GLY A 1195 13.32 10.44 17.25
C GLY A 1195 14.43 10.32 18.26
N GLY A 1196 14.90 11.47 18.76
CA GLY A 1196 15.93 11.53 19.77
C GLY A 1196 15.64 10.55 20.92
N SER A 1197 16.71 9.93 21.38
CA SER A 1197 16.87 9.29 22.68
C SER A 1197 15.76 9.65 23.69
N PHE A 1198 14.74 8.80 23.79
CA PHE A 1198 14.03 8.65 25.05
C PHE A 1198 14.63 7.40 25.69
N GLU A 1199 15.78 7.61 26.34
CA GLU A 1199 16.28 6.68 27.34
C GLU A 1199 15.13 6.41 28.31
N ARG A 1200 14.72 5.15 28.34
CA ARG A 1200 13.93 4.58 29.41
C ARG A 1200 14.91 4.41 30.59
N GLY A 1201 15.21 5.53 31.24
CA GLY A 1201 15.99 5.61 32.46
C GLY A 1201 15.29 4.81 33.56
N GLY A 1202 16.10 3.98 34.24
CA GLY A 1202 15.67 3.06 35.27
C GLY A 1202 15.10 3.75 36.51
N SER A 1203 14.11 3.07 37.07
CA SER A 1203 13.70 3.20 38.46
C SER A 1203 14.80 2.61 39.34
N LEU A 1204 15.62 3.45 39.98
CA LEU A 1204 16.26 3.16 41.25
C LEU A 1204 16.39 4.47 42.03
N PHE A 1205 15.64 4.53 43.13
CA PHE A 1205 15.80 5.50 44.19
C PHE A 1205 17.23 5.45 44.75
N SER A 1206 17.98 6.55 44.66
CA SER A 1206 18.73 7.08 45.81
C SER A 1206 19.14 8.55 45.57
N PRO A 1207 18.74 9.48 46.46
CA PRO A 1207 18.99 10.91 46.30
C PRO A 1207 20.23 11.34 47.07
N ARG A 1208 21.13 12.13 46.47
CA ARG A 1208 22.02 13.11 47.15
C ARG A 1208 22.93 13.86 46.15
N GLY A 1209 23.01 15.19 46.31
CA GLY A 1209 24.03 16.08 45.71
C GLY A 1209 23.58 16.71 44.39
N ALA A 1210 22.89 17.86 44.34
CA ALA A 1210 23.36 19.22 44.60
C ALA A 1210 24.35 19.77 43.55
N ALA A 1211 23.89 20.82 42.84
CA ALA A 1211 24.66 21.85 42.12
C ALA A 1211 25.48 21.39 40.88
N ALA A 1212 25.59 22.11 39.76
CA ALA A 1212 25.09 23.39 39.31
C ALA A 1212 24.97 23.34 37.78
N VAL A 1213 23.91 23.95 37.27
CA VAL A 1213 23.68 24.20 35.84
C VAL A 1213 24.43 25.46 35.46
N THR A 1214 25.29 25.41 34.43
CA THR A 1214 25.52 26.60 33.59
C THR A 1214 25.82 26.23 32.15
N LEU A 1215 25.07 26.90 31.27
CA LEU A 1215 25.03 26.80 29.82
C LEU A 1215 26.32 27.31 29.19
N SER A 1216 26.78 26.66 28.12
CA SER A 1216 27.42 27.37 27.01
C SER A 1216 26.85 26.87 25.69
N SER A 1217 26.05 27.73 25.08
CA SER A 1217 25.56 27.64 23.72
C SER A 1217 26.42 28.58 22.86
N SER A 1218 26.91 28.11 21.71
CA SER A 1218 27.01 28.83 20.44
C SER A 1218 28.20 28.34 19.60
N SER A 1219 27.92 27.93 18.38
CA SER A 1219 28.39 28.61 17.16
C SER A 1219 28.41 27.64 15.96
N SER A 1220 27.90 28.18 14.88
CA SER A 1220 27.67 27.63 13.55
C SER A 1220 28.93 27.71 12.67
N SER A 1221 29.17 26.71 11.81
CA SER A 1221 29.87 26.84 10.51
C SER A 1221 29.58 25.56 9.69
N SER A 1222 28.73 25.60 8.66
CA SER A 1222 28.97 25.95 7.25
C SER A 1222 29.71 24.89 6.40
N CYS A 1223 28.90 24.21 5.57
CA CYS A 1223 29.14 23.66 4.23
C CYS A 1223 30.54 23.19 3.79
N VAL A 1224 30.61 21.91 3.39
CA VAL A 1224 31.53 21.42 2.35
C VAL A 1224 30.77 20.48 1.41
N GLU A 1225 30.60 20.90 0.16
CA GLU A 1225 30.07 20.10 -0.96
C GLU A 1225 31.15 19.13 -1.47
N GLY A 1226 30.83 17.84 -1.55
CA GLY A 1226 31.71 16.78 -2.06
C GLY A 1226 31.03 15.88 -3.09
N ARG A 1227 31.52 15.97 -4.33
CA ARG A 1227 31.21 15.19 -5.55
C ARG A 1227 30.73 13.74 -5.34
N CYS A 1228 29.48 13.44 -5.69
CA CYS A 1228 29.02 12.06 -5.92
C CYS A 1228 29.12 11.70 -7.41
N GLY A 1229 29.94 10.69 -7.72
CA GLY A 1229 30.14 10.13 -9.06
C GLY A 1229 28.94 9.35 -9.57
N THR A 1230 28.70 9.46 -10.87
CA THR A 1230 27.61 8.88 -11.63
C THR A 1230 27.77 7.36 -11.79
N VAL A 1231 26.80 6.58 -11.32
CA VAL A 1231 26.70 5.14 -11.57
C VAL A 1231 26.03 4.92 -12.93
N GLN A 1232 26.77 4.36 -13.90
CA GLN A 1232 26.22 3.92 -15.18
C GLN A 1232 25.56 2.56 -15.02
N LEU A 1233 24.23 2.52 -15.12
CA LEU A 1233 23.45 1.30 -15.27
C LEU A 1233 23.57 0.82 -16.73
N ILE A 1234 24.25 -0.30 -16.92
CA ILE A 1234 24.34 -1.00 -18.21
C ILE A 1234 23.01 -1.74 -18.42
N GLU A 1235 22.22 -1.29 -19.39
CA GLU A 1235 21.01 -1.97 -19.86
C GLU A 1235 21.40 -3.27 -20.58
N GLN A 1236 20.93 -4.40 -20.04
CA GLN A 1236 20.96 -5.71 -20.70
C GLN A 1236 19.81 -5.77 -21.69
N GLU A 1237 20.09 -5.59 -22.97
CA GLU A 1237 19.19 -5.94 -24.07
C GLU A 1237 19.59 -7.28 -24.72
N ASN A 1238 18.56 -8.03 -25.12
CA ASN A 1238 18.55 -9.15 -26.07
C ASN A 1238 19.11 -10.51 -25.62
N VAL A 1239 18.20 -11.38 -25.18
CA VAL A 1239 18.17 -12.77 -25.66
C VAL A 1239 16.75 -13.09 -26.12
N SER A 1240 16.64 -13.25 -27.43
CA SER A 1240 15.45 -13.65 -28.17
C SER A 1240 15.05 -15.09 -27.89
N ALA A 1241 13.74 -15.33 -27.99
CA ALA A 1241 13.08 -16.63 -27.97
C ALA A 1241 13.64 -17.64 -28.99
N ALA A 1242 13.91 -18.86 -28.54
CA ALA A 1242 13.87 -20.11 -29.31
C ALA A 1242 13.76 -21.31 -28.34
N SER A 1243 12.79 -22.18 -28.62
CA SER A 1243 12.37 -23.43 -27.93
C SER A 1243 11.72 -23.33 -26.56
#